data_AF-A0A1R3JT12-F1
#
_entry.id   AF-A0A1R3JT12-F1
#
_cell.length_a   1.000
_cell.length_b   1.000
_cell.length_c   1.000
_cell.angle_alpha   90.00
_cell.angle_beta   90.00
_cell.angle_gamma   90.00
#
_symmetry.space_group_name_H-M   'P 1'
#
loop_
_entity.id
_entity.type
_entity.pdbx_description
1 polymer ?
#
loop_
_entity_poly.entity_id
_entity_poly.type
_entity_poly.pdbx_seq_one_letter_code
_entity_poly.pdbx_strand_id
1 'polypeptide(L)'
;MGDNKGDTVKKQTPQTQQQQQLSSSSSPKEPLDQESSESRQQKFISAPLYVPIARAWRVQYQGGGADGSGGGSSGGDVAGHTTRGKTRAEKDREVAEFLNRHGINRDAKTAGTKWDNMLGEFRKVYEWERGSEKEQVGKSYFRLSPYERKLHRLPASFDEEVFDELSQFMGPRMRSTPQSRGIASGSGDEGRPFLSTSSKPLPPPPPFKEDESLPISDELTFFDDAMVACTMEAFEDGPLKGFSVDRFVNGQQVKVFGRRKSSTTTASASSSGFIERAQLPFAEPLIRTIPSLEFQDPTDYYLSCLRVSPTTLPSLFELSWHVQEPPPEEYRFPLRKDVYRDLPPGKEVLFTTSNELLDCRAIMYDIISPILRTNPSLTASTATSRDSFIGLWDDCINRVVSKFCSLEMGIIRKPSLTSSTTDQPLQDQWPNVTGFIRNLCLWRGEETDQVREGQLDPPSLIVEKLLWTFMDLPYIFGYYAVGYSVTFCALSRSQDRIIRTDLYSVDLSSPAERLKALVPCFRIAGLLPLLADRCFININAKQYFPFSDFERIDLGNGNIIEMTPNFVMRSFSSKRKWAAVKEIYDILDHRIPHAEFICQESDKDLTLVFKPRGCKFKPVNCEQLVEALKYVTKALVALHDLCFMHRDLGWDKVLRRTDRDNEWFVCGFDEAVGAPQLYPHVVPGGEARGRHAPEMGRGLHGVKVDVWGVGVLVRTCGLANVPKMLRELQNRCLDQNPELRPTAADCYHHLLQVQSASSSGAPY
;
A
#
# COMPACT_ATOMS: atom_id res chain seq x y z
N MET A 1 25.63 -23.05 54.52
CA MET A 1 25.37 -24.11 55.52
C MET A 1 24.24 -23.61 56.42
N GLY A 2 23.12 -24.32 56.46
CA GLY A 2 22.04 -24.08 57.43
C GLY A 2 20.66 -23.84 56.81
N ASP A 3 20.05 -24.91 56.30
CA ASP A 3 18.61 -25.02 56.02
C ASP A 3 17.78 -25.08 57.31
N ASN A 4 16.52 -24.63 57.25
CA ASN A 4 15.32 -25.27 57.84
C ASN A 4 14.07 -24.41 57.47
N LYS A 5 13.12 -24.83 56.61
CA LYS A 5 12.04 -25.84 56.77
C LYS A 5 11.30 -25.73 58.12
N GLY A 6 9.98 -25.69 58.23
CA GLY A 6 8.87 -25.82 57.28
C GLY A 6 7.52 -25.94 58.03
N ASP A 7 6.43 -25.63 57.31
CA ASP A 7 5.04 -26.13 57.32
C ASP A 7 4.29 -26.59 58.59
N THR A 8 3.02 -26.12 58.70
CA THR A 8 1.78 -26.91 58.94
C THR A 8 0.55 -25.94 58.88
N VAL A 9 -0.40 -25.97 57.95
CA VAL A 9 -1.46 -26.94 57.55
C VAL A 9 -2.84 -26.73 58.25
N LYS A 10 -3.87 -26.53 57.39
CA LYS A 10 -5.33 -26.87 57.47
C LYS A 10 -6.40 -25.88 58.02
N LYS A 11 -7.13 -25.29 57.05
CA LYS A 11 -8.58 -25.41 56.72
C LYS A 11 -9.61 -25.64 57.85
N GLN A 12 -10.61 -24.73 57.91
CA GLN A 12 -12.03 -25.02 58.14
C GLN A 12 -12.92 -23.99 57.38
N THR A 13 -13.97 -24.49 56.73
CA THR A 13 -15.12 -23.82 56.06
C THR A 13 -16.40 -24.39 56.73
N PRO A 14 -17.65 -24.06 56.32
CA PRO A 14 -18.32 -22.85 55.78
C PRO A 14 -19.70 -22.58 56.47
N GLN A 15 -20.46 -21.54 56.07
CA GLN A 15 -21.96 -21.47 55.95
C GLN A 15 -22.46 -20.01 55.97
N THR A 16 -23.72 -19.64 55.63
CA THR A 16 -24.50 -19.65 54.38
C THR A 16 -25.53 -18.51 54.50
N GLN A 17 -25.91 -17.91 53.37
CA GLN A 17 -27.02 -16.97 53.06
C GLN A 17 -28.20 -16.83 54.03
N GLN A 18 -28.77 -15.61 54.15
CA GLN A 18 -30.16 -15.30 53.76
C GLN A 18 -30.50 -13.80 53.70
N GLN A 19 -31.66 -13.52 53.12
CA GLN A 19 -32.11 -12.39 52.31
C GLN A 19 -33.27 -11.66 53.01
N GLN A 20 -33.47 -10.34 52.81
CA GLN A 20 -34.82 -9.73 52.90
C GLN A 20 -34.93 -8.35 52.21
N GLN A 21 -36.00 -8.21 51.42
CA GLN A 21 -36.52 -7.00 50.78
C GLN A 21 -37.35 -6.16 51.77
N LEU A 22 -37.47 -4.85 51.54
CA LEU A 22 -38.71 -4.06 51.74
C LEU A 22 -38.62 -2.68 51.06
N SER A 23 -39.76 -2.23 50.55
CA SER A 23 -40.02 -1.07 49.68
C SER A 23 -40.60 0.13 50.46
N SER A 24 -40.41 1.37 49.94
CA SER A 24 -41.42 2.46 49.75
C SER A 24 -40.91 3.91 49.94
N SER A 25 -41.13 4.72 48.89
CA SER A 25 -41.49 6.16 48.77
C SER A 25 -40.97 7.25 49.74
N SER A 26 -40.38 8.33 49.18
CA SER A 26 -40.96 9.70 49.13
C SER A 26 -39.99 10.76 48.57
N SER A 27 -40.49 11.63 47.69
CA SER A 27 -39.80 12.82 47.13
C SER A 27 -39.77 14.00 48.12
N PRO A 28 -39.04 15.08 47.79
CA PRO A 28 -39.77 16.34 47.57
C PRO A 28 -39.34 17.12 46.31
N LYS A 29 -40.27 18.00 45.91
CA LYS A 29 -40.37 18.77 44.66
C LYS A 29 -39.48 20.02 44.62
N GLU A 30 -39.16 20.43 43.40
CA GLU A 30 -38.66 21.75 42.95
C GLU A 30 -39.62 22.91 43.27
N PRO A 31 -39.20 24.15 43.00
CA PRO A 31 -40.04 25.14 42.34
C PRO A 31 -39.55 25.46 40.92
N LEU A 32 -40.50 25.42 39.99
CA LEU A 32 -40.43 25.91 38.62
C LEU A 32 -40.17 27.42 38.56
N ASP A 33 -39.42 27.85 37.55
CA ASP A 33 -39.78 29.02 36.76
C ASP A 33 -39.88 28.62 35.28
N GLN A 34 -40.98 29.05 34.69
CA GLN A 34 -41.53 28.61 33.42
C GLN A 34 -41.37 29.77 32.44
N GLU A 35 -40.42 29.66 31.50
CA GLU A 35 -40.43 30.49 30.29
C GLU A 35 -40.45 29.61 29.05
N SER A 36 -41.56 29.73 28.34
CA SER A 36 -41.82 29.19 27.02
C SER A 36 -40.81 29.72 26.00
N SER A 37 -40.04 28.82 25.40
CA SER A 37 -39.47 29.07 24.07
C SER A 37 -39.82 27.90 23.18
N GLU A 38 -40.71 28.13 22.22
CA GLU A 38 -40.97 27.23 21.11
C GLU A 38 -39.63 26.79 20.48
N SER A 39 -39.25 25.54 20.71
CA SER A 39 -38.10 24.94 20.07
C SER A 39 -38.41 24.77 18.59
N ARG A 40 -38.05 25.77 17.79
CA ARG A 40 -37.93 25.65 16.33
C ARG A 40 -36.96 24.50 16.07
N GLN A 41 -37.48 23.31 15.76
CA GLN A 41 -36.70 22.10 15.46
C GLN A 41 -35.61 22.44 14.42
N GLN A 42 -34.38 22.67 14.87
CA GLN A 42 -33.24 22.77 13.97
C GLN A 42 -32.99 21.36 13.40
N LYS A 43 -33.10 21.24 12.07
CA LYS A 43 -32.99 19.97 11.36
C LYS A 43 -31.55 19.49 11.38
N PHE A 44 -31.25 18.52 12.24
CA PHE A 44 -29.96 17.83 12.25
C PHE A 44 -29.79 16.98 10.98
N ILE A 45 -28.63 17.10 10.34
CA ILE A 45 -28.20 16.21 9.25
C ILE A 45 -27.46 15.04 9.89
N SER A 46 -28.14 13.91 10.11
CA SER A 46 -27.59 12.72 10.77
C SER A 46 -27.29 11.58 9.78
N ALA A 47 -26.18 10.85 9.95
CA ALA A 47 -25.75 9.72 9.12
C ALA A 47 -26.85 8.75 8.60
N PRO A 48 -27.83 8.27 9.40
CA PRO A 48 -28.68 7.14 9.00
C PRO A 48 -29.54 7.37 7.76
N LEU A 49 -29.84 8.63 7.42
CA LEU A 49 -30.72 8.96 6.29
C LEU A 49 -30.02 9.71 5.17
N TYR A 50 -29.02 10.55 5.50
CA TYR A 50 -28.41 11.45 4.53
C TYR A 50 -27.33 10.77 3.67
N VAL A 51 -26.65 9.73 4.20
CA VAL A 51 -25.68 8.94 3.42
C VAL A 51 -26.35 8.15 2.28
N PRO A 52 -27.47 7.43 2.51
CA PRO A 52 -28.24 6.80 1.43
C PRO A 52 -28.75 7.80 0.38
N ILE A 53 -29.16 9.00 0.80
CA ILE A 53 -29.58 10.08 -0.11
C ILE A 53 -28.40 10.54 -0.97
N ALA A 54 -27.22 10.79 -0.39
CA ALA A 54 -26.02 11.17 -1.12
C ALA A 54 -25.59 10.09 -2.14
N ARG A 55 -25.66 8.82 -1.75
CA ARG A 55 -25.40 7.66 -2.63
C ARG A 55 -26.37 7.58 -3.80
N ALA A 56 -27.66 7.74 -3.54
CA ALA A 56 -28.70 7.73 -4.57
C ALA A 56 -28.46 8.85 -5.60
N TRP A 57 -28.12 10.06 -5.14
CA TRP A 57 -27.82 11.19 -6.01
C TRP A 57 -26.53 11.02 -6.79
N ARG A 58 -25.49 10.42 -6.20
CA ARG A 58 -24.25 10.09 -6.92
C ARG A 58 -24.54 9.26 -8.17
N VAL A 59 -25.40 8.25 -8.08
CA VAL A 59 -25.82 7.43 -9.23
C VAL A 59 -26.47 8.28 -10.31
N GLN A 60 -27.32 9.25 -9.93
CA GLN A 60 -27.95 10.19 -10.87
C GLN A 60 -26.94 11.14 -11.53
N TYR A 61 -25.82 11.45 -10.86
CA TYR A 61 -24.76 12.33 -11.36
C TYR A 61 -23.65 11.58 -12.13
N GLN A 62 -23.48 10.28 -11.89
CA GLN A 62 -22.51 9.41 -12.57
C GLN A 62 -23.13 8.71 -13.80
N GLY A 63 -24.42 8.39 -13.80
CA GLY A 63 -25.15 7.81 -14.95
C GLY A 63 -25.35 8.74 -16.16
N GLY A 64 -24.61 9.85 -16.22
CA GLY A 64 -24.57 10.80 -17.33
C GLY A 64 -23.23 10.82 -18.09
N GLY A 65 -22.29 9.93 -17.77
CA GLY A 65 -21.02 9.85 -18.50
C GLY A 65 -20.28 8.54 -18.26
N ALA A 66 -19.83 7.95 -19.38
CA ALA A 66 -18.94 6.80 -19.52
C ALA A 66 -19.57 5.40 -19.34
N ASP A 67 -19.89 4.74 -20.46
CA ASP A 67 -19.26 3.48 -20.91
C ASP A 67 -20.12 2.73 -21.96
N GLY A 68 -19.56 2.51 -23.16
CA GLY A 68 -19.86 1.42 -24.09
C GLY A 68 -18.51 0.93 -24.60
N SER A 69 -18.21 -0.34 -24.85
CA SER A 69 -18.98 -1.56 -25.17
C SER A 69 -18.22 -2.78 -24.59
N GLY A 70 -18.69 -4.03 -24.55
CA GLY A 70 -19.84 -4.76 -25.10
C GLY A 70 -19.77 -6.21 -24.54
N GLY A 71 -20.60 -7.20 -24.87
CA GLY A 71 -21.75 -7.39 -25.75
C GLY A 71 -22.09 -8.91 -25.77
N GLY A 72 -23.33 -9.30 -26.09
CA GLY A 72 -23.63 -10.64 -26.64
C GLY A 72 -24.78 -11.49 -26.06
N SER A 73 -26.00 -11.22 -26.55
CA SER A 73 -27.11 -12.16 -26.91
C SER A 73 -27.77 -13.14 -25.92
N SER A 74 -29.04 -12.85 -25.58
CA SER A 74 -30.24 -13.64 -26.01
C SER A 74 -31.54 -12.93 -25.58
N GLY A 75 -32.56 -12.98 -26.45
CA GLY A 75 -33.61 -11.97 -26.56
C GLY A 75 -34.83 -12.05 -25.62
N GLY A 76 -35.63 -10.98 -25.67
CA GLY A 76 -36.94 -10.83 -25.02
C GLY A 76 -37.30 -9.36 -24.82
N ASP A 77 -38.21 -8.84 -25.66
CA ASP A 77 -38.71 -7.46 -25.69
C ASP A 77 -39.30 -6.95 -24.36
N VAL A 78 -38.76 -5.86 -23.80
CA VAL A 78 -39.51 -4.81 -23.08
C VAL A 78 -38.78 -3.46 -23.22
N ALA A 79 -39.55 -2.42 -23.56
CA ALA A 79 -39.17 -1.05 -23.91
C ALA A 79 -38.01 -0.39 -23.12
N GLY A 80 -37.09 0.25 -23.86
CA GLY A 80 -35.99 1.05 -23.32
C GLY A 80 -36.39 2.48 -22.92
N HIS A 81 -35.74 2.98 -21.87
CA HIS A 81 -35.64 4.42 -21.59
C HIS A 81 -34.17 4.83 -21.61
N THR A 82 -33.83 5.66 -22.58
CA THR A 82 -32.56 6.36 -22.76
C THR A 82 -32.38 7.43 -21.67
N THR A 83 -31.24 7.47 -20.99
CA THR A 83 -30.96 8.40 -19.88
C THR A 83 -30.31 9.71 -20.33
N ARG A 84 -30.68 10.25 -21.49
CA ARG A 84 -30.21 11.57 -21.94
C ARG A 84 -31.39 12.54 -21.99
N GLY A 85 -31.65 13.19 -20.86
CA GLY A 85 -32.72 14.20 -20.72
C GLY A 85 -33.59 14.10 -19.47
N LYS A 86 -33.20 13.34 -18.43
CA LYS A 86 -34.05 13.15 -17.25
C LYS A 86 -34.39 14.47 -16.55
N THR A 87 -35.69 14.74 -16.38
CA THR A 87 -36.17 15.90 -15.64
C THR A 87 -35.79 15.80 -14.15
N ARG A 88 -35.75 16.93 -13.43
CA ARG A 88 -35.46 16.90 -11.98
C ARG A 88 -36.46 16.03 -11.22
N ALA A 89 -37.74 16.07 -11.61
CA ALA A 89 -38.79 15.24 -11.03
C ALA A 89 -38.56 13.74 -11.25
N GLU A 90 -38.03 13.33 -12.42
CA GLU A 90 -37.65 11.93 -12.67
C GLU A 90 -36.46 11.50 -11.81
N LYS A 91 -35.45 12.37 -11.64
CA LYS A 91 -34.31 12.09 -10.76
C LYS A 91 -34.74 11.95 -9.30
N ASP A 92 -35.63 12.84 -8.83
CA ASP A 92 -36.20 12.77 -7.49
C ASP A 92 -37.00 11.47 -7.28
N ARG A 93 -37.76 11.02 -8.30
CA ARG A 93 -38.49 9.75 -8.28
C ARG A 93 -37.56 8.54 -8.20
N GLU A 94 -36.51 8.51 -9.03
CA GLU A 94 -35.54 7.41 -9.02
C GLU A 94 -34.74 7.35 -7.72
N VAL A 95 -34.43 8.51 -7.12
CA VAL A 95 -33.81 8.57 -5.79
C VAL A 95 -34.74 8.02 -4.73
N ALA A 96 -36.04 8.35 -4.75
CA ALA A 96 -37.01 7.77 -3.83
C ALA A 96 -37.16 6.25 -4.01
N GLU A 97 -37.19 5.75 -5.24
CA GLU A 97 -37.21 4.30 -5.51
C GLU A 97 -35.94 3.60 -5.02
N PHE A 98 -34.77 4.23 -5.18
CA PHE A 98 -33.51 3.72 -4.64
C PHE A 98 -33.56 3.62 -3.12
N LEU A 99 -34.04 4.66 -2.43
CA LEU A 99 -34.18 4.66 -0.97
C LEU A 99 -35.16 3.57 -0.50
N ASN A 100 -36.29 3.41 -1.19
CA ASN A 100 -37.29 2.39 -0.86
C ASN A 100 -36.72 0.96 -0.99
N ARG A 101 -35.90 0.67 -2.00
CA ARG A 101 -35.21 -0.63 -2.16
C ARG A 101 -34.19 -0.91 -1.04
N HIS A 102 -33.68 0.12 -0.39
CA HIS A 102 -32.76 0.02 0.74
C HIS A 102 -33.48 0.11 2.10
N GLY A 103 -34.80 -0.11 2.12
CA GLY A 103 -35.59 -0.15 3.36
C GLY A 103 -35.97 1.23 3.92
N ILE A 104 -35.73 2.32 3.18
CA ILE A 104 -36.02 3.69 3.60
C ILE A 104 -37.24 4.19 2.83
N ASN A 105 -38.42 4.08 3.42
CA ASN A 105 -39.68 4.44 2.76
C ASN A 105 -39.90 5.97 2.71
N ARG A 106 -39.62 6.62 1.57
CA ARG A 106 -39.76 8.08 1.38
C ARG A 106 -40.26 8.42 -0.02
N ASP A 107 -41.08 9.46 -0.12
CA ASP A 107 -41.57 9.99 -1.40
C ASP A 107 -40.54 10.92 -2.07
N ALA A 108 -40.66 11.07 -3.40
CA ALA A 108 -39.75 11.84 -4.24
C ALA A 108 -39.58 13.30 -3.78
N LYS A 109 -40.67 13.96 -3.38
CA LYS A 109 -40.67 15.36 -2.96
C LYS A 109 -39.90 15.55 -1.65
N THR A 110 -40.11 14.65 -0.69
CA THR A 110 -39.37 14.67 0.58
C THR A 110 -37.88 14.38 0.38
N ALA A 111 -37.53 13.41 -0.47
CA ALA A 111 -36.14 13.08 -0.77
C ALA A 111 -35.41 14.24 -1.48
N GLY A 112 -36.04 14.86 -2.49
CA GLY A 112 -35.51 16.03 -3.18
C GLY A 112 -35.29 17.23 -2.25
N THR A 113 -36.28 17.53 -1.39
CA THR A 113 -36.15 18.61 -0.41
C THR A 113 -35.02 18.37 0.59
N LYS A 114 -34.81 17.11 1.04
CA LYS A 114 -33.69 16.78 1.93
C LYS A 114 -32.34 16.90 1.23
N TRP A 115 -32.26 16.53 -0.04
CA TRP A 115 -31.08 16.73 -0.86
C TRP A 115 -30.74 18.21 -1.01
N ASP A 116 -31.69 19.09 -1.33
CA ASP A 116 -31.40 20.51 -1.54
C ASP A 116 -30.91 21.19 -0.25
N ASN A 117 -31.51 20.85 0.89
CA ASN A 117 -31.06 21.33 2.20
C ASN A 117 -29.65 20.80 2.55
N MET A 118 -29.40 19.50 2.33
CA MET A 118 -28.11 18.88 2.58
C MET A 118 -27.02 19.47 1.68
N LEU A 119 -27.33 19.69 0.40
CA LEU A 119 -26.41 20.25 -0.56
C LEU A 119 -26.07 21.70 -0.20
N GLY A 120 -27.05 22.50 0.22
CA GLY A 120 -26.83 23.88 0.68
C GLY A 120 -25.86 23.97 1.87
N GLU A 121 -26.03 23.09 2.87
CA GLU A 121 -25.14 23.06 4.03
C GLU A 121 -23.76 22.46 3.69
N PHE A 122 -23.70 21.46 2.79
CA PHE A 122 -22.45 20.90 2.28
C PHE A 122 -21.56 21.97 1.64
N ARG A 123 -22.11 22.92 0.86
CA ARG A 123 -21.31 23.97 0.21
C ARG A 123 -20.55 24.81 1.23
N LYS A 124 -21.22 25.20 2.32
CA LYS A 124 -20.62 26.01 3.39
C LYS A 124 -19.49 25.26 4.11
N VAL A 125 -19.70 23.96 4.40
CA VAL A 125 -18.67 23.11 5.03
C VAL A 125 -17.51 22.86 4.06
N TYR A 126 -17.77 22.64 2.78
CA TYR A 126 -16.75 22.39 1.76
C TYR A 126 -15.88 23.62 1.49
N GLU A 127 -16.47 24.81 1.50
CA GLU A 127 -15.75 26.08 1.44
C GLU A 127 -14.88 26.30 2.69
N TRP A 128 -15.38 26.01 3.89
CA TRP A 128 -14.57 26.04 5.12
C TRP A 128 -13.39 25.07 5.07
N GLU A 129 -13.62 23.82 4.63
CA GLU A 129 -12.57 22.79 4.58
C GLU A 129 -11.42 23.11 3.60
N ARG A 130 -11.63 24.06 2.69
CA ARG A 130 -10.67 24.46 1.65
C ARG A 130 -10.23 25.93 1.71
N GLY A 131 -10.92 26.76 2.47
CA GLY A 131 -10.70 28.21 2.52
C GLY A 131 -9.53 28.61 3.43
N SER A 132 -8.98 29.80 3.18
CA SER A 132 -7.90 30.39 3.99
C SER A 132 -8.29 30.65 5.45
N GLU A 133 -9.59 30.76 5.77
CA GLU A 133 -10.08 30.86 7.15
C GLU A 133 -9.76 29.60 7.99
N LYS A 134 -9.84 28.39 7.40
CA LYS A 134 -9.40 27.16 8.09
C LYS A 134 -7.89 27.15 8.31
N GLU A 135 -7.10 27.70 7.39
CA GLU A 135 -5.65 27.84 7.56
C GLU A 135 -5.29 28.82 8.68
N GLN A 136 -6.10 29.87 8.89
CA GLN A 136 -5.94 30.82 10.00
C GLN A 136 -6.41 30.27 11.35
N VAL A 137 -7.52 29.52 11.38
CA VAL A 137 -8.09 28.93 12.61
C VAL A 137 -7.43 27.59 12.98
N GLY A 138 -6.77 26.93 12.01
CA GLY A 138 -6.04 25.67 12.20
C GLY A 138 -6.91 24.45 12.52
N LYS A 139 -8.24 24.55 12.40
CA LYS A 139 -9.20 23.49 12.75
C LYS A 139 -10.18 23.20 11.61
N SER A 140 -10.38 21.91 11.33
CA SER A 140 -11.48 21.42 10.48
C SER A 140 -12.85 21.70 11.13
N TYR A 141 -13.88 21.88 10.31
CA TYR A 141 -15.28 22.03 10.71
C TYR A 141 -15.70 20.94 11.73
N PHE A 142 -15.30 19.69 11.49
CA PHE A 142 -15.65 18.55 12.33
C PHE A 142 -15.01 18.58 13.71
N ARG A 143 -14.00 19.46 13.91
CA ARG A 143 -13.33 19.71 15.20
C ARG A 143 -13.73 21.03 15.85
N LEU A 144 -14.57 21.84 15.20
CA LEU A 144 -15.13 23.05 15.81
C LEU A 144 -16.24 22.69 16.79
N SER A 145 -16.26 23.39 17.93
CA SER A 145 -17.38 23.36 18.88
C SER A 145 -18.64 24.02 18.29
N PRO A 146 -19.85 23.72 18.81
CA PRO A 146 -21.08 24.36 18.34
C PRO A 146 -21.05 25.90 18.41
N TYR A 147 -20.35 26.46 19.40
CA TYR A 147 -20.17 27.91 19.53
C TYR A 147 -19.26 28.47 18.42
N GLU A 148 -18.12 27.83 18.15
CA GLU A 148 -17.20 28.23 17.08
C GLU A 148 -17.87 28.14 15.70
N ARG A 149 -18.69 27.10 15.45
CA ARG A 149 -19.45 26.97 14.19
C ARG A 149 -20.42 28.13 13.99
N LYS A 150 -21.11 28.56 15.06
CA LYS A 150 -22.02 29.71 15.02
C LYS A 150 -21.27 31.01 14.73
N LEU A 151 -20.07 31.18 15.29
CA LEU A 151 -19.23 32.36 15.07
C LEU A 151 -18.82 32.51 13.60
N HIS A 152 -18.49 31.39 12.94
CA HIS A 152 -18.11 31.35 11.53
C HIS A 152 -19.30 31.18 10.56
N ARG A 153 -20.55 31.30 11.04
CA ARG A 153 -21.79 31.13 10.25
C ARG A 153 -21.87 29.77 9.54
N LEU A 154 -21.23 28.75 10.10
CA LEU A 154 -21.24 27.39 9.59
C LEU A 154 -22.45 26.62 10.09
N PRO A 155 -22.86 25.54 9.40
CA PRO A 155 -23.92 24.65 9.85
C PRO A 155 -23.69 24.19 11.30
N ALA A 156 -24.73 24.17 12.12
CA ALA A 156 -24.61 23.75 13.53
C ALA A 156 -24.13 22.29 13.65
N SER A 157 -24.58 21.44 12.74
CA SER A 157 -24.19 20.04 12.62
C SER A 157 -24.17 19.60 11.16
N PHE A 158 -23.11 18.92 10.75
CA PHE A 158 -23.01 18.24 9.48
C PHE A 158 -22.23 16.95 9.72
N ASP A 159 -22.74 15.85 9.17
CA ASP A 159 -22.17 14.53 9.38
C ASP A 159 -20.95 14.33 8.46
N GLU A 160 -19.85 13.85 9.02
CA GLU A 160 -18.58 13.68 8.29
C GLU A 160 -18.69 12.61 7.20
N GLU A 161 -19.45 11.53 7.42
CA GLU A 161 -19.67 10.49 6.42
C GLU A 161 -20.47 11.03 5.22
N VAL A 162 -21.45 11.90 5.50
CA VAL A 162 -22.22 12.59 4.45
C VAL A 162 -21.33 13.54 3.66
N PHE A 163 -20.38 14.22 4.32
CA PHE A 163 -19.44 15.14 3.67
C PHE A 163 -18.47 14.42 2.74
N ASP A 164 -17.88 13.32 3.18
CA ASP A 164 -16.97 12.50 2.38
C ASP A 164 -17.68 11.92 1.16
N GLU A 165 -18.93 11.48 1.34
CA GLU A 165 -19.74 10.91 0.27
C GLU A 165 -20.10 11.95 -0.80
N LEU A 166 -20.41 13.19 -0.40
CA LEU A 166 -20.70 14.28 -1.33
C LEU A 166 -19.43 14.79 -2.03
N SER A 167 -18.31 14.88 -1.32
CA SER A 167 -17.04 15.38 -1.85
C SER A 167 -16.51 14.57 -3.02
N GLN A 168 -16.77 13.25 -3.05
CA GLN A 168 -16.34 12.34 -4.11
C GLN A 168 -16.86 12.70 -5.51
N PHE A 169 -18.05 13.32 -5.63
CA PHE A 169 -18.63 13.66 -6.94
C PHE A 169 -18.98 15.14 -7.11
N MET A 170 -19.20 15.88 -6.02
CA MET A 170 -19.46 17.32 -6.05
C MET A 170 -18.17 18.14 -6.05
N GLY A 171 -17.10 17.66 -5.40
CA GLY A 171 -15.85 18.41 -5.23
C GLY A 171 -15.19 18.89 -6.54
N PRO A 172 -15.05 18.03 -7.57
CA PRO A 172 -14.50 18.44 -8.87
C PRO A 172 -15.37 19.45 -9.62
N ARG A 173 -16.70 19.43 -9.40
CA ARG A 173 -17.68 20.28 -10.09
C ARG A 173 -17.87 21.66 -9.45
N MET A 174 -17.44 21.81 -8.20
CA MET A 174 -17.42 23.09 -7.49
C MET A 174 -16.17 23.94 -7.82
N ARG A 175 -15.29 23.46 -8.69
CA ARG A 175 -14.11 24.19 -9.20
C ARG A 175 -14.48 25.20 -10.32
N SER A 176 -15.65 25.09 -10.94
CA SER A 176 -16.02 25.80 -12.17
C SER A 176 -17.07 26.92 -12.03
N THR A 177 -17.37 27.39 -10.81
CA THR A 177 -18.19 28.59 -10.61
C THR A 177 -17.32 29.87 -10.68
N PRO A 178 -17.63 30.86 -11.53
CA PRO A 178 -16.83 32.07 -11.67
C PRO A 178 -17.02 32.95 -10.44
N GLN A 179 -15.95 33.16 -9.68
CA GLN A 179 -15.93 34.11 -8.59
C GLN A 179 -15.85 35.53 -9.16
N SER A 180 -16.67 36.38 -8.56
CA SER A 180 -16.83 37.81 -8.81
C SER A 180 -15.50 38.56 -8.99
N ARG A 181 -15.54 39.48 -9.96
CA ARG A 181 -14.50 40.47 -10.28
C ARG A 181 -14.07 41.26 -9.04
N GLY A 182 -12.79 41.13 -8.68
CA GLY A 182 -12.02 42.20 -8.04
C GLY A 182 -11.12 42.82 -9.10
N ILE A 183 -11.52 44.01 -9.59
CA ILE A 183 -10.77 44.82 -10.55
C ILE A 183 -9.60 45.48 -9.81
N ALA A 184 -8.37 45.19 -10.21
CA ALA A 184 -7.27 46.15 -10.16
C ALA A 184 -6.93 46.51 -11.61
N SER A 185 -7.17 47.77 -11.94
CA SER A 185 -6.79 48.41 -13.19
C SER A 185 -5.36 48.95 -13.06
N GLY A 186 -4.58 48.84 -14.15
CA GLY A 186 -3.73 49.94 -14.59
C GLY A 186 -2.22 49.85 -14.39
N SER A 187 -1.54 49.56 -15.51
CA SER A 187 -0.37 50.31 -16.03
C SER A 187 1.01 50.18 -15.35
N GLY A 188 1.90 49.45 -16.01
CA GLY A 188 3.03 50.03 -16.76
C GLY A 188 4.08 50.91 -16.06
N ASP A 189 5.33 50.45 -16.21
CA ASP A 189 6.54 51.21 -16.55
C ASP A 189 7.58 51.58 -15.44
N GLU A 190 8.83 51.67 -15.91
CA GLU A 190 10.14 51.62 -15.24
C GLU A 190 10.46 52.68 -14.16
N GLY A 191 11.44 52.36 -13.29
CA GLY A 191 12.35 53.35 -12.66
C GLY A 191 12.59 53.22 -11.14
N ARG A 192 13.84 52.94 -10.73
CA ARG A 192 14.41 53.11 -9.37
C ARG A 192 14.49 54.62 -8.96
N PRO A 193 14.93 55.00 -7.74
CA PRO A 193 14.63 54.58 -6.34
C PRO A 193 14.30 55.80 -5.42
N PHE A 194 13.81 55.62 -4.17
CA PHE A 194 14.18 56.35 -2.91
C PHE A 194 13.15 56.18 -1.75
N LEU A 195 13.61 56.56 -0.55
CA LEU A 195 13.18 56.28 0.83
C LEU A 195 11.86 56.89 1.37
N SER A 196 11.41 56.30 2.49
CA SER A 196 10.90 56.90 3.76
C SER A 196 9.38 57.15 4.04
N THR A 197 8.97 56.60 5.21
CA THR A 197 8.11 57.14 6.31
C THR A 197 6.57 57.14 6.28
N SER A 198 6.01 56.22 7.09
CA SER A 198 5.10 56.37 8.27
C SER A 198 3.66 56.96 8.23
N SER A 199 2.74 56.19 8.86
CA SER A 199 1.60 56.56 9.76
C SER A 199 0.33 57.18 9.12
N LYS A 200 -0.94 57.02 9.56
CA LYS A 200 -1.70 56.38 10.67
C LYS A 200 -3.24 56.41 10.27
N PRO A 201 -4.27 56.11 11.11
CA PRO A 201 -5.43 55.26 10.76
C PRO A 201 -6.81 55.97 10.61
N LEU A 202 -7.88 55.20 10.27
CA LEU A 202 -9.29 55.63 10.07
C LEU A 202 -10.30 55.12 11.15
N PRO A 203 -11.51 55.72 11.28
CA PRO A 203 -12.49 55.58 12.38
C PRO A 203 -13.77 54.73 12.03
N PRO A 204 -14.72 54.50 12.98
CA PRO A 204 -15.78 53.47 12.90
C PRO A 204 -17.13 53.95 12.30
N PRO A 205 -18.13 53.06 12.06
CA PRO A 205 -19.30 53.35 11.22
C PRO A 205 -20.60 53.70 12.00
N PRO A 206 -21.64 54.27 11.36
CA PRO A 206 -22.99 54.46 11.90
C PRO A 206 -24.06 53.50 11.30
N PRO A 207 -25.32 53.48 11.83
CA PRO A 207 -26.18 52.29 11.90
C PRO A 207 -27.44 52.24 10.98
N PHE A 208 -28.12 51.09 11.05
CA PHE A 208 -29.29 50.57 10.31
C PHE A 208 -30.62 51.37 10.37
N LYS A 209 -31.48 51.18 9.33
CA LYS A 209 -32.96 51.22 9.38
C LYS A 209 -33.63 50.26 8.36
N GLU A 210 -34.79 49.77 8.75
CA GLU A 210 -35.71 48.78 8.12
C GLU A 210 -36.62 49.41 7.04
N ASP A 211 -37.05 48.65 6.00
CA ASP A 211 -38.40 48.02 5.90
C ASP A 211 -38.82 47.58 4.47
N GLU A 212 -39.63 46.51 4.44
CA GLU A 212 -40.77 46.15 3.55
C GLU A 212 -40.66 45.75 2.05
N SER A 213 -41.37 44.64 1.76
CA SER A 213 -42.17 44.28 0.55
C SER A 213 -41.54 43.53 -0.66
N LEU A 214 -42.03 42.28 -0.86
CA LEU A 214 -42.11 41.51 -2.12
C LEU A 214 -43.20 42.14 -3.04
N PRO A 215 -43.31 41.93 -4.40
CA PRO A 215 -43.23 40.61 -5.08
C PRO A 215 -42.91 40.56 -6.63
N ILE A 216 -42.76 39.31 -7.14
CA ILE A 216 -43.13 38.76 -8.48
C ILE A 216 -42.35 39.18 -9.77
N SER A 217 -42.47 38.26 -10.73
CA SER A 217 -41.73 37.89 -11.93
C SER A 217 -41.97 38.68 -13.23
N ASP A 218 -41.18 38.25 -14.22
CA ASP A 218 -41.45 38.15 -15.67
C ASP A 218 -41.07 39.31 -16.59
N GLU A 219 -40.13 39.03 -17.51
CA GLU A 219 -40.17 39.32 -18.96
C GLU A 219 -38.96 38.57 -19.61
N LEU A 220 -39.16 37.57 -20.49
CA LEU A 220 -39.29 37.67 -21.96
C LEU A 220 -38.13 38.46 -22.62
N THR A 221 -37.51 38.14 -23.77
CA THR A 221 -37.48 37.07 -24.80
C THR A 221 -36.52 37.57 -25.91
N PHE A 222 -35.83 36.66 -26.63
CA PHE A 222 -35.40 36.67 -28.06
C PHE A 222 -34.63 37.88 -28.68
N PHE A 223 -33.73 37.81 -29.67
CA PHE A 223 -33.45 36.94 -30.84
C PHE A 223 -31.92 36.66 -30.95
N ASP A 224 -31.43 35.46 -31.29
CA ASP A 224 -31.27 34.79 -32.62
C ASP A 224 -30.17 35.39 -33.51
N ASP A 225 -29.15 34.62 -33.92
CA ASP A 225 -29.15 33.92 -35.22
C ASP A 225 -27.77 33.32 -35.64
N ALA A 226 -27.86 32.16 -36.30
CA ALA A 226 -26.92 31.51 -37.26
C ALA A 226 -25.59 30.86 -36.77
N MET A 227 -25.53 29.51 -36.67
CA MET A 227 -25.05 28.51 -37.68
C MET A 227 -23.49 28.33 -37.66
N VAL A 228 -22.86 27.16 -37.51
CA VAL A 228 -23.03 25.83 -38.09
C VAL A 228 -22.29 24.78 -37.23
N ALA A 229 -22.81 23.55 -37.17
CA ALA A 229 -22.16 22.38 -36.60
C ALA A 229 -21.18 21.72 -37.59
N CYS A 230 -19.98 21.37 -37.13
CA CYS A 230 -19.14 20.36 -37.79
C CYS A 230 -18.94 19.17 -36.86
N THR A 231 -19.64 18.09 -37.22
CA THR A 231 -19.39 16.72 -36.82
C THR A 231 -17.97 16.29 -37.20
N MET A 232 -17.19 15.83 -36.22
CA MET A 232 -16.05 14.94 -36.48
C MET A 232 -16.07 13.79 -35.48
N GLU A 233 -16.05 12.61 -36.08
CA GLU A 233 -16.20 11.28 -35.51
C GLU A 233 -14.99 10.94 -34.63
N ALA A 234 -15.26 10.37 -33.45
CA ALA A 234 -14.25 9.68 -32.69
C ALA A 234 -14.13 8.25 -33.26
N PHE A 235 -12.97 7.91 -33.81
CA PHE A 235 -12.60 6.51 -34.01
C PHE A 235 -12.23 5.92 -32.65
N GLU A 236 -12.95 4.88 -32.24
CA GLU A 236 -12.55 3.98 -31.17
C GLU A 236 -11.40 3.06 -31.68
N ASP A 237 -10.52 2.72 -30.74
CA ASP A 237 -9.39 1.77 -30.79
C ASP A 237 -8.05 2.18 -31.44
N GLY A 238 -7.09 2.62 -30.60
CA GLY A 238 -5.68 2.78 -30.95
C GLY A 238 -4.75 3.23 -29.80
N PRO A 239 -3.43 2.95 -29.84
CA PRO A 239 -2.55 2.88 -28.66
C PRO A 239 -1.90 4.22 -28.21
N LEU A 240 -2.52 5.37 -28.47
CA LEU A 240 -1.95 6.68 -28.13
C LEU A 240 -2.96 7.54 -27.37
N LYS A 241 -2.84 7.54 -26.04
CA LYS A 241 -3.57 8.45 -25.15
C LYS A 241 -2.54 9.37 -24.47
N GLY A 242 -2.63 10.67 -24.74
CA GLY A 242 -1.85 11.70 -24.03
C GLY A 242 -0.88 12.50 -24.90
N PHE A 243 -1.40 13.36 -25.78
CA PHE A 243 -0.68 14.54 -26.28
C PHE A 243 -1.63 15.72 -26.34
N SER A 244 -1.18 16.89 -25.88
CA SER A 244 -1.91 18.16 -25.93
C SER A 244 -2.01 18.66 -27.37
N VAL A 245 -3.17 19.20 -27.74
CA VAL A 245 -3.35 19.90 -29.02
C VAL A 245 -2.88 21.34 -28.84
N ASP A 246 -1.60 21.60 -29.12
CA ASP A 246 -1.16 22.98 -29.40
C ASP A 246 -1.51 23.34 -30.85
N ARG A 247 -2.11 24.51 -31.01
CA ARG A 247 -2.63 25.02 -32.27
C ARG A 247 -1.48 25.58 -33.12
N PHE A 248 -1.02 24.86 -34.13
CA PHE A 248 -0.02 25.36 -35.08
C PHE A 248 -0.63 26.41 -36.03
N VAL A 249 0.13 27.47 -36.33
CA VAL A 249 -0.27 28.55 -37.25
C VAL A 249 0.25 28.24 -38.66
N ASN A 250 -0.47 28.68 -39.69
CA ASN A 250 -0.15 28.36 -41.09
C ASN A 250 1.24 28.92 -41.48
N GLY A 251 2.14 28.05 -41.94
CA GLY A 251 3.53 28.36 -42.32
C GLY A 251 4.62 27.59 -41.55
N GLN A 252 4.27 26.82 -40.52
CA GLN A 252 5.23 26.07 -39.72
C GLN A 252 5.48 24.66 -40.31
N GLN A 253 6.72 24.36 -40.70
CA GLN A 253 7.11 23.01 -41.13
C GLN A 253 7.32 22.08 -39.92
N VAL A 254 6.52 21.03 -39.81
CA VAL A 254 6.67 19.98 -38.79
C VAL A 254 7.23 18.72 -39.45
N LYS A 255 8.37 18.22 -38.94
CA LYS A 255 9.03 17.01 -39.44
C LYS A 255 8.65 15.82 -38.56
N VAL A 256 7.72 14.98 -39.02
CA VAL A 256 7.23 13.81 -38.28
C VAL A 256 7.99 12.55 -38.74
N PHE A 257 8.66 11.85 -37.82
CA PHE A 257 9.29 10.56 -38.08
C PHE A 257 8.39 9.42 -37.59
N GLY A 258 7.94 8.56 -38.49
CA GLY A 258 7.15 7.36 -38.15
C GLY A 258 8.03 6.10 -38.04
N ARG A 259 7.90 5.34 -36.94
CA ARG A 259 8.53 4.03 -36.73
C ARG A 259 7.49 2.93 -36.97
N ARG A 260 7.63 2.14 -38.06
CA ARG A 260 6.81 0.94 -38.30
C ARG A 260 7.34 -0.24 -37.45
N LYS A 261 6.47 -0.91 -36.70
CA LYS A 261 6.70 -2.27 -36.15
C LYS A 261 6.10 -3.28 -37.12
N SER A 262 6.91 -4.18 -37.66
CA SER A 262 6.47 -5.33 -38.45
C SER A 262 6.42 -6.57 -37.56
N SER A 263 5.23 -7.12 -37.38
CA SER A 263 4.98 -8.49 -36.93
C SER A 263 4.89 -9.40 -38.17
N THR A 264 5.70 -10.46 -38.22
CA THR A 264 5.58 -11.50 -39.26
C THR A 264 5.31 -12.85 -38.63
N THR A 265 4.07 -13.30 -38.84
CA THR A 265 3.61 -14.68 -38.75
C THR A 265 4.13 -15.49 -39.94
N THR A 266 4.39 -16.76 -39.68
CA THR A 266 4.83 -17.82 -40.59
C THR A 266 3.84 -18.10 -41.74
N ALA A 267 4.35 -18.27 -42.97
CA ALA A 267 3.78 -19.16 -43.98
C ALA A 267 4.84 -19.57 -45.01
N SER A 268 4.88 -20.87 -45.28
CA SER A 268 5.80 -21.63 -46.13
C SER A 268 5.36 -21.59 -47.61
N ALA A 269 6.30 -21.65 -48.57
CA ALA A 269 6.29 -22.61 -49.70
C ALA A 269 7.35 -22.33 -50.79
N SER A 270 8.13 -23.39 -51.07
CA SER A 270 8.59 -23.94 -52.37
C SER A 270 9.41 -23.13 -53.39
N SER A 271 10.71 -23.48 -53.44
CA SER A 271 11.49 -24.05 -54.57
C SER A 271 11.34 -23.55 -56.03
N SER A 272 12.45 -23.05 -56.56
CA SER A 272 13.12 -23.36 -57.86
C SER A 272 14.07 -22.18 -58.15
N GLY A 273 15.34 -22.30 -58.54
CA GLY A 273 16.14 -23.35 -59.15
C GLY A 273 16.77 -22.76 -60.41
N PHE A 274 17.98 -22.19 -60.36
CA PHE A 274 18.95 -22.16 -61.47
C PHE A 274 20.33 -21.60 -61.06
N ILE A 275 21.36 -22.18 -61.68
CA ILE A 275 22.80 -22.01 -61.46
C ILE A 275 23.35 -20.97 -62.46
N GLU A 276 24.37 -20.18 -62.09
CA GLU A 276 25.70 -20.16 -62.74
C GLU A 276 26.55 -18.87 -62.52
N ARG A 277 27.74 -19.12 -61.94
CA ARG A 277 29.07 -18.45 -62.01
C ARG A 277 29.27 -17.00 -62.50
N ALA A 278 30.03 -16.30 -61.62
CA ALA A 278 31.27 -15.53 -61.86
C ALA A 278 31.22 -14.16 -62.58
N GLN A 279 31.56 -13.09 -61.84
CA GLN A 279 32.62 -12.11 -62.16
C GLN A 279 32.66 -10.97 -61.12
N LEU A 280 33.85 -10.65 -60.60
CA LEU A 280 34.20 -9.33 -60.04
C LEU A 280 34.83 -8.52 -61.19
N PRO A 281 34.60 -7.19 -61.30
CA PRO A 281 35.52 -6.24 -60.66
C PRO A 281 34.87 -4.94 -60.12
N PHE A 282 35.65 -4.26 -59.28
CA PHE A 282 35.46 -2.97 -58.59
C PHE A 282 34.81 -1.83 -59.42
N ALA A 283 33.92 -1.04 -58.80
CA ALA A 283 34.10 0.39 -58.48
C ALA A 283 32.78 1.09 -58.03
N GLU A 284 32.94 2.00 -57.05
CA GLU A 284 32.05 3.04 -56.52
C GLU A 284 30.95 2.71 -55.48
N PRO A 285 30.92 3.45 -54.35
CA PRO A 285 30.00 3.21 -53.25
C PRO A 285 28.63 3.84 -53.56
N LEU A 286 27.65 2.99 -53.81
CA LEU A 286 26.24 3.36 -53.70
C LEU A 286 25.98 3.85 -52.27
N ILE A 287 25.70 5.15 -52.15
CA ILE A 287 25.11 5.78 -50.97
C ILE A 287 23.79 5.06 -50.69
N ARG A 288 23.88 3.99 -49.90
CA ARG A 288 22.71 3.33 -49.33
C ARG A 288 22.24 4.23 -48.21
N THR A 289 21.15 4.91 -48.48
CA THR A 289 20.31 5.61 -47.51
C THR A 289 20.22 4.81 -46.22
N ILE A 290 20.88 5.33 -45.19
CA ILE A 290 20.92 4.78 -43.85
C ILE A 290 19.53 4.96 -43.21
N PRO A 291 18.91 3.92 -42.61
CA PRO A 291 17.63 4.08 -41.93
C PRO A 291 17.80 4.94 -40.68
N SER A 292 16.78 5.73 -40.35
CA SER A 292 16.68 6.70 -39.24
C SER A 292 16.73 6.08 -37.80
N LEU A 293 17.61 5.12 -37.56
CA LEU A 293 17.82 4.40 -36.29
C LEU A 293 19.08 4.88 -35.54
N GLU A 294 19.83 5.83 -36.10
CA GLU A 294 21.17 6.26 -35.65
C GLU A 294 21.21 7.27 -34.49
N PHE A 295 20.09 7.55 -33.80
CA PHE A 295 20.05 8.53 -32.70
C PHE A 295 19.52 7.98 -31.37
N GLN A 296 19.31 6.67 -31.27
CA GLN A 296 18.84 6.07 -30.02
C GLN A 296 20.03 5.84 -29.07
N ASP A 297 19.91 6.35 -27.85
CA ASP A 297 20.91 6.16 -26.79
C ASP A 297 21.16 4.64 -26.56
N PRO A 298 22.38 4.13 -26.77
CA PRO A 298 22.67 2.71 -26.65
C PRO A 298 22.80 2.24 -25.20
N THR A 299 22.62 3.11 -24.20
CA THR A 299 22.74 2.76 -22.77
C THR A 299 21.93 1.51 -22.42
N ASP A 300 20.68 1.40 -22.85
CA ASP A 300 19.82 0.26 -22.52
C ASP A 300 20.35 -1.06 -23.09
N TYR A 301 20.99 -1.02 -24.25
CA TYR A 301 21.62 -2.20 -24.86
C TYR A 301 22.80 -2.69 -24.00
N TYR A 302 23.76 -1.81 -23.70
CA TYR A 302 24.92 -2.17 -22.89
C TYR A 302 24.52 -2.57 -21.46
N LEU A 303 23.56 -1.87 -20.87
CA LEU A 303 23.02 -2.21 -19.56
C LEU A 303 22.35 -3.59 -19.57
N SER A 304 21.64 -3.95 -20.65
CA SER A 304 21.04 -5.28 -20.80
C SER A 304 22.10 -6.37 -20.93
N CYS A 305 23.21 -6.11 -21.63
CA CYS A 305 24.35 -7.04 -21.70
C CYS A 305 24.98 -7.26 -20.33
N LEU A 306 25.14 -6.20 -19.54
CA LEU A 306 25.72 -6.27 -18.20
C LEU A 306 24.77 -6.87 -17.15
N ARG A 307 23.45 -6.76 -17.35
CA ARG A 307 22.43 -7.39 -16.48
C ARG A 307 22.34 -8.91 -16.62
N VAL A 308 23.09 -9.52 -17.53
CA VAL A 308 23.13 -10.98 -17.67
C VAL A 308 23.86 -11.58 -16.46
N SER A 309 23.12 -12.29 -15.62
CA SER A 309 23.69 -12.97 -14.46
C SER A 309 24.69 -14.05 -14.88
N PRO A 310 25.77 -14.28 -14.10
CA PRO A 310 26.67 -15.41 -14.30
C PRO A 310 25.94 -16.76 -14.31
N THR A 311 26.54 -17.77 -14.95
CA THR A 311 25.94 -19.13 -14.99
C THR A 311 26.02 -19.86 -13.64
N THR A 312 26.96 -19.47 -12.78
CA THR A 312 27.18 -20.08 -11.46
C THR A 312 27.49 -19.02 -10.41
N LEU A 313 27.15 -19.32 -9.15
CA LEU A 313 27.54 -18.48 -8.02
C LEU A 313 29.01 -18.74 -7.66
N PRO A 314 29.86 -17.71 -7.58
CA PRO A 314 31.22 -17.83 -7.07
C PRO A 314 31.23 -18.36 -5.63
N SER A 315 32.27 -19.08 -5.24
CA SER A 315 32.51 -19.43 -3.84
C SER A 315 32.90 -18.20 -3.00
N LEU A 316 32.79 -18.29 -1.68
CA LEU A 316 33.21 -17.22 -0.76
C LEU A 316 34.67 -16.77 -0.97
N PHE A 317 35.55 -17.69 -1.35
CA PHE A 317 36.96 -17.41 -1.62
C PHE A 317 37.16 -16.63 -2.93
N GLU A 318 36.35 -16.94 -3.95
CA GLU A 318 36.42 -16.29 -5.27
C GLU A 318 35.76 -14.91 -5.29
N LEU A 319 34.85 -14.62 -4.34
CA LEU A 319 34.09 -13.38 -4.31
C LEU A 319 34.97 -12.13 -4.27
N SER A 320 36.06 -12.12 -3.49
CA SER A 320 36.93 -10.93 -3.36
C SER A 320 37.55 -10.53 -4.69
N TRP A 321 37.92 -11.51 -5.52
CA TRP A 321 38.41 -11.28 -6.88
C TRP A 321 37.27 -10.93 -7.85
N HIS A 322 36.16 -11.66 -7.77
CA HIS A 322 35.00 -11.47 -8.65
C HIS A 322 34.43 -10.05 -8.59
N VAL A 323 34.30 -9.46 -7.39
CA VAL A 323 33.74 -8.10 -7.23
C VAL A 323 34.66 -7.00 -7.75
N GLN A 324 35.93 -7.31 -8.03
CA GLN A 324 36.91 -6.36 -8.57
C GLN A 324 37.10 -6.51 -10.08
N GLU A 325 36.54 -7.55 -10.69
CA GLU A 325 36.71 -7.83 -12.11
C GLU A 325 35.85 -6.87 -12.96
N PRO A 326 36.43 -6.00 -13.79
CA PRO A 326 35.66 -5.11 -14.65
C PRO A 326 34.88 -5.91 -15.73
N PRO A 327 33.84 -5.32 -16.34
CA PRO A 327 33.23 -5.93 -17.52
C PRO A 327 34.23 -6.06 -18.69
N PRO A 328 34.02 -7.05 -19.58
CA PRO A 328 34.76 -7.15 -20.84
C PRO A 328 34.72 -5.84 -21.63
N GLU A 329 35.79 -5.55 -22.37
CA GLU A 329 35.98 -4.26 -23.04
C GLU A 329 34.86 -3.98 -24.04
N GLU A 330 34.35 -5.01 -24.72
CA GLU A 330 33.23 -4.95 -25.66
C GLU A 330 31.89 -4.56 -25.03
N TYR A 331 31.76 -4.69 -23.70
CA TYR A 331 30.54 -4.35 -22.95
C TYR A 331 30.72 -3.11 -22.07
N ARG A 332 31.87 -2.43 -22.13
CA ARG A 332 32.05 -1.12 -21.49
C ARG A 332 31.22 -0.07 -22.23
N PHE A 333 30.68 0.89 -21.48
CA PHE A 333 29.81 1.93 -22.03
C PHE A 333 30.61 2.86 -22.96
N PRO A 334 30.30 2.93 -24.27
CA PRO A 334 30.93 3.88 -25.18
C PRO A 334 30.45 5.30 -24.90
N LEU A 335 31.40 6.22 -24.70
CA LEU A 335 31.14 7.65 -24.50
C LEU A 335 31.83 8.49 -25.57
N ARG A 336 31.27 9.67 -25.88
CA ARG A 336 31.97 10.65 -26.73
C ARG A 336 33.31 11.05 -26.11
N LYS A 337 34.29 11.35 -26.97
CA LYS A 337 35.67 11.63 -26.57
C LYS A 337 35.81 12.81 -25.62
N ASP A 338 35.00 13.86 -25.81
CA ASP A 338 34.93 15.02 -24.91
C ASP A 338 34.43 14.62 -23.52
N VAL A 339 33.29 13.91 -23.45
CA VAL A 339 32.70 13.43 -22.19
C VAL A 339 33.65 12.47 -21.48
N TYR A 340 34.22 11.51 -22.20
CA TYR A 340 35.17 10.54 -21.65
C TYR A 340 36.41 11.23 -21.08
N ARG A 341 36.92 12.27 -21.73
CA ARG A 341 38.09 13.01 -21.24
C ARG A 341 37.81 13.69 -19.89
N ASP A 342 36.60 14.22 -19.71
CA ASP A 342 36.21 14.98 -18.52
C ASP A 342 35.91 14.08 -17.29
N LEU A 343 35.79 12.77 -17.48
CA LEU A 343 35.66 11.82 -16.39
C LEU A 343 36.96 11.69 -15.55
N PRO A 344 36.86 11.50 -14.23
CA PRO A 344 38.02 11.23 -13.36
C PRO A 344 38.83 9.97 -13.74
N PRO A 345 40.04 9.80 -13.18
CA PRO A 345 40.79 8.55 -13.28
C PRO A 345 39.97 7.34 -12.79
N GLY A 346 40.17 6.17 -13.39
CA GLY A 346 39.39 4.96 -13.09
C GLY A 346 38.20 4.73 -14.03
N LYS A 347 37.91 5.66 -14.95
CA LYS A 347 36.82 5.55 -15.95
C LYS A 347 36.97 4.36 -16.89
N GLU A 348 38.20 3.98 -17.21
CA GLU A 348 38.55 2.91 -18.14
C GLU A 348 38.02 1.52 -17.74
N VAL A 349 37.64 1.34 -16.47
CA VAL A 349 37.11 0.07 -15.96
C VAL A 349 35.71 -0.25 -16.49
N LEU A 350 34.93 0.77 -16.83
CA LEU A 350 33.51 0.64 -17.20
C LEU A 350 33.12 1.43 -18.45
N PHE A 351 33.99 2.35 -18.88
CA PHE A 351 33.75 3.22 -20.02
C PHE A 351 34.84 3.02 -21.07
N THR A 352 34.46 3.23 -22.33
CA THR A 352 35.38 3.25 -23.45
C THR A 352 35.13 4.49 -24.32
N THR A 353 36.14 4.91 -25.06
CA THR A 353 35.99 6.00 -26.03
C THR A 353 35.28 5.50 -27.27
N SER A 354 34.28 6.25 -27.70
CA SER A 354 33.47 5.91 -28.85
C SER A 354 33.88 6.64 -30.13
N ASN A 355 33.45 6.08 -31.26
CA ASN A 355 33.30 6.83 -32.52
C ASN A 355 32.05 7.73 -32.42
N GLU A 356 32.01 8.84 -33.17
CA GLU A 356 31.04 9.95 -32.98
C GLU A 356 29.54 9.56 -32.98
N LEU A 357 29.19 8.34 -33.40
CA LEU A 357 27.82 7.83 -33.53
C LEU A 357 27.29 7.06 -32.30
N LEU A 358 28.13 6.62 -31.35
CA LEU A 358 27.66 5.87 -30.16
C LEU A 358 27.97 6.66 -28.87
N ASP A 359 26.95 7.04 -28.10
CA ASP A 359 27.11 7.80 -26.85
C ASP A 359 26.09 7.36 -25.81
N CYS A 360 26.54 6.62 -24.78
CA CYS A 360 25.72 6.21 -23.64
C CYS A 360 25.43 7.40 -22.72
N ARG A 361 24.49 8.26 -23.10
CA ARG A 361 24.19 9.49 -22.34
C ARG A 361 23.36 9.20 -21.09
N ALA A 362 22.44 8.25 -21.14
CA ALA A 362 21.56 7.95 -20.02
C ALA A 362 22.35 7.42 -18.81
N ILE A 363 23.37 6.57 -19.00
CA ILE A 363 24.20 6.11 -17.86
C ILE A 363 24.97 7.28 -17.23
N MET A 364 25.34 8.27 -18.03
CA MET A 364 26.00 9.48 -17.54
C MET A 364 25.07 10.31 -16.65
N TYR A 365 23.79 10.43 -16.99
CA TYR A 365 22.82 11.17 -16.16
C TYR A 365 22.34 10.36 -14.94
N ASP A 366 22.07 9.07 -15.13
CA ASP A 366 21.44 8.22 -14.12
C ASP A 366 22.40 7.82 -13.00
N ILE A 367 23.66 7.55 -13.36
CA ILE A 367 24.67 6.97 -12.45
C ILE A 367 25.83 7.92 -12.22
N ILE A 368 26.45 8.42 -13.30
CA ILE A 368 27.73 9.10 -13.17
C ILE A 368 27.59 10.54 -12.66
N SER A 369 26.63 11.31 -13.16
CA SER A 369 26.40 12.68 -12.70
C SER A 369 26.14 12.75 -11.18
N PRO A 370 25.30 11.88 -10.58
CA PRO A 370 25.17 11.78 -9.13
C PRO A 370 26.47 11.43 -8.40
N ILE A 371 27.22 10.44 -8.89
CA ILE A 371 28.49 10.01 -8.28
C ILE A 371 29.54 11.13 -8.28
N LEU A 372 29.64 11.86 -9.40
CA LEU A 372 30.58 12.96 -9.58
C LEU A 372 30.15 14.25 -8.88
N ARG A 373 28.88 14.37 -8.49
CA ARG A 373 28.38 15.55 -7.82
C ARG A 373 29.13 15.75 -6.50
N THR A 374 29.81 16.88 -6.38
CA THR A 374 30.32 17.35 -5.10
C THR A 374 29.10 17.77 -4.26
N ASN A 375 28.90 17.14 -3.11
CA ASN A 375 27.84 17.55 -2.17
C ASN A 375 28.31 18.82 -1.47
N PRO A 376 27.82 20.02 -1.84
CA PRO A 376 28.29 21.26 -1.23
C PRO A 376 27.88 21.34 0.24
N SER A 377 26.84 20.58 0.60
CA SER A 377 26.31 20.41 1.95
C SER A 377 27.10 19.41 2.81
N LEU A 378 28.11 18.72 2.27
CA LEU A 378 28.91 17.74 3.01
C LEU A 378 30.34 18.27 3.22
N THR A 379 30.47 19.16 4.20
CA THR A 379 31.72 19.78 4.64
C THR A 379 32.04 19.30 6.05
N ALA A 380 33.26 19.55 6.55
CA ALA A 380 33.63 19.20 7.92
C ALA A 380 32.66 19.78 8.97
N SER A 381 32.02 20.93 8.71
CA SER A 381 31.06 21.55 9.63
C SER A 381 29.63 21.00 9.52
N THR A 382 29.31 20.26 8.45
CA THR A 382 27.95 19.75 8.18
C THR A 382 27.87 18.22 8.14
N ALA A 383 29.01 17.53 8.15
CA ALA A 383 29.15 16.08 8.33
C ALA A 383 28.98 15.67 9.81
N THR A 384 27.89 16.14 10.43
CA THR A 384 27.65 16.00 11.88
C THR A 384 26.72 14.84 12.24
N SER A 385 26.17 14.15 11.25
CA SER A 385 25.23 13.05 11.46
C SER A 385 25.23 12.07 10.29
N ARG A 386 24.73 10.85 10.54
CA ARG A 386 24.49 9.84 9.51
C ARG A 386 23.71 10.40 8.32
N ASP A 387 22.67 11.21 8.60
CA ASP A 387 21.77 11.74 7.58
C ASP A 387 22.50 12.61 6.54
N SER A 388 23.59 13.27 6.93
CA SER A 388 24.42 14.06 6.02
C SER A 388 25.03 13.19 4.91
N PHE A 389 25.43 11.96 5.22
CA PHE A 389 26.12 11.05 4.29
C PHE A 389 25.18 10.19 3.44
N ILE A 390 23.88 10.11 3.78
CA ILE A 390 22.90 9.24 3.10
C ILE A 390 22.88 9.44 1.59
N GLY A 391 22.84 10.69 1.13
CA GLY A 391 22.82 11.00 -0.31
C GLY A 391 24.06 10.45 -1.04
N LEU A 392 25.24 10.51 -0.40
CA LEU A 392 26.47 9.99 -0.96
C LEU A 392 26.45 8.46 -1.07
N TRP A 393 26.04 7.76 -0.01
CA TRP A 393 25.94 6.29 -0.03
C TRP A 393 24.87 5.82 -1.03
N ASP A 394 23.72 6.48 -1.09
CA ASP A 394 22.67 6.11 -2.05
C ASP A 394 23.09 6.33 -3.50
N ASP A 395 23.75 7.45 -3.80
CA ASP A 395 24.22 7.76 -5.16
C ASP A 395 25.34 6.80 -5.61
N CYS A 396 26.28 6.45 -4.72
CA CYS A 396 27.44 5.63 -5.07
C CYS A 396 27.19 4.12 -4.98
N ILE A 397 26.25 3.68 -4.13
CA ILE A 397 26.06 2.28 -3.80
C ILE A 397 24.65 1.81 -4.22
N ASN A 398 23.62 2.25 -3.50
CA ASN A 398 22.29 1.65 -3.61
C ASN A 398 21.63 1.92 -4.98
N ARG A 399 21.81 3.12 -5.55
CA ARG A 399 21.33 3.44 -6.91
C ARG A 399 22.05 2.59 -7.96
N VAL A 400 23.35 2.38 -7.79
CA VAL A 400 24.17 1.61 -8.74
C VAL A 400 23.76 0.15 -8.72
N VAL A 401 23.71 -0.47 -7.53
CA VAL A 401 23.28 -1.87 -7.37
C VAL A 401 21.88 -2.08 -7.95
N SER A 402 20.93 -1.19 -7.64
CA SER A 402 19.56 -1.26 -8.18
C SER A 402 19.52 -1.14 -9.71
N LYS A 403 20.32 -0.24 -10.30
CA LYS A 403 20.36 -0.06 -11.76
C LYS A 403 20.97 -1.26 -12.48
N PHE A 404 22.00 -1.91 -11.94
CA PHE A 404 22.62 -3.08 -12.56
C PHE A 404 21.93 -4.41 -12.23
N CYS A 405 21.00 -4.43 -11.27
CA CYS A 405 20.22 -5.63 -10.99
C CYS A 405 19.22 -5.89 -12.12
N SER A 406 19.11 -7.14 -12.57
CA SER A 406 18.19 -7.53 -13.65
C SER A 406 16.75 -7.73 -13.19
N LEU A 407 16.56 -7.95 -11.89
CA LEU A 407 15.25 -8.02 -11.23
C LEU A 407 14.95 -6.71 -10.52
N GLU A 408 13.66 -6.41 -10.38
CA GLU A 408 13.21 -5.28 -9.57
C GLU A 408 13.72 -5.43 -8.12
N MET A 409 14.41 -4.39 -7.67
CA MET A 409 15.01 -4.33 -6.34
C MET A 409 14.39 -3.18 -5.55
N GLY A 410 13.57 -3.52 -4.55
CA GLY A 410 12.98 -2.55 -3.64
C GLY A 410 13.97 -2.19 -2.53
N ILE A 411 14.39 -0.93 -2.45
CA ILE A 411 15.29 -0.44 -1.39
C ILE A 411 14.46 0.31 -0.35
N ILE A 412 14.60 -0.11 0.92
CA ILE A 412 13.96 0.53 2.07
C ILE A 412 15.06 1.04 2.99
N ARG A 413 14.94 2.33 3.34
CA ARG A 413 15.84 3.04 4.25
C ARG A 413 15.09 3.35 5.54
N LYS A 414 15.65 2.96 6.68
CA LYS A 414 15.04 3.24 7.98
C LYS A 414 15.49 4.61 8.52
N PRO A 415 14.55 5.44 9.02
CA PRO A 415 14.87 6.75 9.57
C PRO A 415 15.79 6.65 10.79
N SER A 416 16.65 7.65 11.00
CA SER A 416 17.55 7.74 12.16
C SER A 416 16.80 7.89 13.50
N LEU A 417 15.51 8.25 13.46
CA LEU A 417 14.68 8.62 14.61
C LEU A 417 13.71 7.51 15.07
N THR A 418 13.70 6.34 14.45
CA THR A 418 12.96 5.21 15.04
C THR A 418 13.68 4.82 16.31
N SER A 419 13.16 5.30 17.45
CA SER A 419 13.69 4.99 18.77
C SER A 419 13.84 3.48 18.88
N SER A 420 15.08 2.99 18.80
CA SER A 420 15.40 1.67 19.29
C SER A 420 15.06 1.71 20.77
N THR A 421 13.89 1.21 21.13
CA THR A 421 13.62 0.90 22.53
C THR A 421 14.71 -0.06 22.96
N THR A 422 15.49 0.32 23.96
CA THR A 422 16.63 -0.43 24.50
C THR A 422 16.32 -1.89 24.84
N ASP A 423 15.03 -2.25 24.92
CA ASP A 423 14.53 -3.59 25.23
C ASP A 423 14.29 -4.49 24.02
N GLN A 424 14.46 -4.00 22.77
CA GLN A 424 14.29 -4.84 21.57
C GLN A 424 15.55 -5.64 21.24
N PRO A 425 15.43 -6.96 20.97
CA PRO A 425 16.52 -7.78 20.46
C PRO A 425 17.13 -7.17 19.19
N LEU A 426 18.46 -7.24 19.05
CA LEU A 426 19.15 -6.65 17.90
C LEU A 426 18.65 -7.25 16.57
N GLN A 427 18.34 -8.54 16.53
CA GLN A 427 17.76 -9.20 15.34
C GLN A 427 16.44 -8.56 14.87
N ASP A 428 15.69 -7.92 15.76
CA ASP A 428 14.44 -7.24 15.42
C ASP A 428 14.63 -5.76 15.07
N GLN A 429 15.85 -5.25 15.19
CA GLN A 429 16.20 -3.93 14.69
C GLN A 429 16.53 -4.03 13.21
N TRP A 430 15.76 -3.30 12.41
CA TRP A 430 16.00 -3.24 10.98
C TRP A 430 17.41 -2.74 10.66
N PRO A 431 18.03 -3.24 9.58
CA PRO A 431 19.19 -2.61 9.03
C PRO A 431 18.90 -1.18 8.56
N ASN A 432 19.93 -0.33 8.52
CA ASN A 432 19.76 1.04 8.04
C ASN A 432 19.23 1.08 6.60
N VAL A 433 19.72 0.14 5.78
CA VAL A 433 19.27 -0.09 4.41
C VAL A 433 18.99 -1.56 4.20
N THR A 434 17.87 -1.88 3.55
CA THR A 434 17.49 -3.23 3.14
C THR A 434 17.08 -3.22 1.68
N GLY A 435 17.61 -4.14 0.89
CA GLY A 435 17.25 -4.35 -0.52
C GLY A 435 16.56 -5.69 -0.72
N PHE A 436 15.38 -5.63 -1.32
CA PHE A 436 14.49 -6.77 -1.53
C PHE A 436 14.44 -7.17 -2.99
N ILE A 437 14.67 -8.45 -3.25
CA ILE A 437 14.54 -9.04 -4.59
C ILE A 437 13.62 -10.24 -4.47
N ARG A 438 12.49 -10.19 -5.19
CA ARG A 438 11.38 -11.16 -5.04
C ARG A 438 10.98 -11.36 -3.56
N ASN A 439 10.88 -10.25 -2.81
CA ASN A 439 10.57 -10.20 -1.38
C ASN A 439 11.60 -10.86 -0.44
N LEU A 440 12.80 -11.17 -0.91
CA LEU A 440 13.91 -11.67 -0.09
C LEU A 440 14.91 -10.55 0.20
N CYS A 441 15.25 -10.34 1.48
CA CYS A 441 16.24 -9.35 1.93
C CYS A 441 17.69 -9.83 1.69
N LEU A 442 18.10 -9.85 0.42
CA LEU A 442 19.40 -10.36 -0.03
C LEU A 442 20.51 -9.29 -0.04
N TRP A 443 20.14 -8.02 0.18
CA TRP A 443 21.04 -6.88 0.27
C TRP A 443 20.77 -6.08 1.54
N ARG A 444 21.80 -5.69 2.28
CA ARG A 444 21.64 -4.89 3.51
C ARG A 444 22.82 -3.98 3.79
N GLY A 445 22.56 -2.88 4.50
CA GLY A 445 23.54 -1.86 4.85
C GLY A 445 23.43 -1.40 6.30
N GLU A 446 24.57 -1.31 6.99
CA GLU A 446 24.72 -0.58 8.26
C GLU A 446 25.61 0.64 8.06
N GLU A 447 25.15 1.81 8.51
CA GLU A 447 25.74 3.09 8.14
C GLU A 447 25.82 4.00 9.36
N THR A 448 26.99 4.60 9.58
CA THR A 448 27.20 5.62 10.61
C THR A 448 28.07 6.75 10.07
N ASP A 449 27.92 7.95 10.63
CA ASP A 449 28.83 9.06 10.37
C ASP A 449 30.21 8.83 10.99
N GLN A 450 30.23 8.32 12.23
CA GLN A 450 31.45 8.03 12.98
C GLN A 450 31.21 6.91 14.00
N VAL A 451 32.29 6.22 14.40
CA VAL A 451 32.25 5.24 15.48
C VAL A 451 32.31 5.97 16.81
N ARG A 452 31.36 5.70 17.71
CA ARG A 452 31.27 6.32 19.03
C ARG A 452 31.58 5.28 20.10
N GLU A 453 32.28 5.69 21.14
CA GLU A 453 32.68 4.81 22.22
C GLU A 453 31.43 4.27 22.96
N GLY A 454 31.37 2.95 23.15
CA GLY A 454 30.24 2.27 23.79
C GLY A 454 29.06 1.89 22.88
N GLN A 455 29.08 2.26 21.60
CA GLN A 455 28.13 1.73 20.61
C GLN A 455 28.77 0.58 19.81
N LEU A 456 27.96 -0.43 19.48
CA LEU A 456 28.38 -1.48 18.55
C LEU A 456 28.72 -0.86 17.21
N ASP A 457 29.82 -1.31 16.61
CA ASP A 457 30.25 -0.82 15.31
C ASP A 457 29.38 -1.39 14.18
N PRO A 458 29.22 -0.67 13.05
CA PRO A 458 28.49 -1.18 11.88
C PRO A 458 28.87 -2.61 11.43
N PRO A 459 30.17 -3.00 11.41
CA PRO A 459 30.55 -4.36 11.04
C PRO A 459 30.05 -5.46 11.98
N SER A 460 29.80 -5.17 13.27
CA SER A 460 29.18 -6.12 14.20
C SER A 460 27.66 -6.09 14.11
N LEU A 461 27.06 -4.89 14.00
CA LEU A 461 25.61 -4.71 13.88
C LEU A 461 25.03 -5.48 12.69
N ILE A 462 25.69 -5.46 11.53
CA ILE A 462 25.19 -6.15 10.33
C ILE A 462 25.11 -7.68 10.52
N VAL A 463 25.95 -8.24 11.39
CA VAL A 463 25.98 -9.66 11.75
C VAL A 463 24.94 -9.96 12.82
N GLU A 464 24.89 -9.17 13.89
CA GLU A 464 24.02 -9.40 15.04
C GLU A 464 22.53 -9.20 14.71
N LYS A 465 22.21 -8.33 13.75
CA LYS A 465 20.84 -8.13 13.25
C LYS A 465 20.34 -9.24 12.33
N LEU A 466 21.21 -10.09 11.80
CA LEU A 466 20.84 -11.11 10.81
C LEU A 466 20.33 -12.39 11.48
N LEU A 467 19.09 -12.76 11.17
CA LEU A 467 18.59 -14.13 11.34
C LEU A 467 18.73 -14.88 10.01
N TRP A 468 19.40 -16.03 10.01
CA TRP A 468 19.57 -16.81 8.76
C TRP A 468 18.31 -17.59 8.39
N THR A 469 17.50 -17.03 7.48
CA THR A 469 16.30 -17.69 6.94
C THR A 469 16.45 -18.12 5.47
N PHE A 470 17.63 -17.90 4.90
CA PHE A 470 17.95 -18.11 3.48
C PHE A 470 18.42 -19.52 3.16
N MET A 471 17.88 -20.52 3.86
CA MET A 471 18.11 -21.95 3.56
C MET A 471 19.61 -22.31 3.49
N ASP A 472 20.02 -22.95 2.40
CA ASP A 472 21.39 -23.37 2.08
C ASP A 472 22.08 -22.43 1.07
N LEU A 473 21.66 -21.14 1.02
CA LEU A 473 22.44 -20.16 0.27
C LEU A 473 23.89 -20.11 0.78
N PRO A 474 24.88 -19.95 -0.12
CA PRO A 474 26.27 -19.88 0.28
C PRO A 474 26.59 -18.58 1.03
N TYR A 475 25.92 -17.50 0.68
CA TYR A 475 26.03 -16.17 1.28
C TYR A 475 24.86 -15.28 0.86
N ILE A 476 24.68 -14.17 1.58
CA ILE A 476 23.95 -12.98 1.12
C ILE A 476 24.91 -11.78 1.12
N PHE A 477 24.52 -10.66 0.51
CA PHE A 477 25.39 -9.49 0.40
C PHE A 477 24.99 -8.37 1.36
N GLY A 478 25.99 -7.59 1.75
CA GLY A 478 25.77 -6.32 2.40
C GLY A 478 26.97 -5.39 2.32
N TYR A 479 26.85 -4.25 2.96
CA TYR A 479 27.95 -3.31 3.15
C TYR A 479 27.83 -2.66 4.52
N TYR A 480 28.94 -2.15 5.02
CA TYR A 480 28.93 -1.23 6.14
C TYR A 480 29.68 0.05 5.78
N ALA A 481 29.22 1.17 6.33
CA ALA A 481 29.75 2.50 6.04
C ALA A 481 30.05 3.29 7.31
N VAL A 482 31.21 3.94 7.32
CA VAL A 482 31.65 4.89 8.36
C VAL A 482 32.13 6.16 7.67
N GLY A 483 31.28 7.19 7.67
CA GLY A 483 31.53 8.44 6.93
C GLY A 483 31.76 8.17 5.44
N TYR A 484 32.96 8.46 4.95
CA TYR A 484 33.34 8.21 3.55
C TYR A 484 33.79 6.78 3.26
N SER A 485 34.16 6.00 4.28
CA SER A 485 34.65 4.63 4.10
C SER A 485 33.47 3.66 3.96
N VAL A 486 33.48 2.85 2.90
CA VAL A 486 32.48 1.82 2.66
C VAL A 486 33.18 0.49 2.41
N THR A 487 32.73 -0.57 3.07
CA THR A 487 33.22 -1.93 2.86
C THR A 487 32.07 -2.85 2.46
N PHE A 488 32.17 -3.44 1.27
CA PHE A 488 31.29 -4.51 0.82
C PHE A 488 31.66 -5.81 1.50
N CYS A 489 30.67 -6.60 1.89
CA CYS A 489 30.87 -7.87 2.57
C CYS A 489 29.86 -8.94 2.09
N ALA A 490 30.24 -10.20 2.27
CA ALA A 490 29.36 -11.34 2.19
C ALA A 490 29.07 -11.87 3.60
N LEU A 491 27.82 -12.24 3.85
CA LEU A 491 27.37 -12.84 5.10
C LEU A 491 27.04 -14.30 4.82
N SER A 492 27.64 -15.23 5.56
CA SER A 492 27.47 -16.67 5.39
C SER A 492 27.14 -17.34 6.71
N ARG A 493 26.59 -18.56 6.67
CA ARG A 493 26.29 -19.35 7.87
C ARG A 493 27.20 -20.56 7.98
N SER A 494 27.84 -20.71 9.14
CA SER A 494 28.63 -21.90 9.49
C SER A 494 28.31 -22.33 10.92
N GLN A 495 27.95 -23.60 11.13
CA GLN A 495 27.65 -24.17 12.45
C GLN A 495 26.72 -23.28 13.30
N ASP A 496 25.68 -22.73 12.67
CA ASP A 496 24.69 -21.83 13.28
C ASP A 496 25.20 -20.44 13.70
N ARG A 497 26.40 -20.08 13.27
CA ARG A 497 26.96 -18.73 13.41
C ARG A 497 26.97 -18.01 12.07
N ILE A 498 26.67 -16.72 12.11
CA ILE A 498 26.87 -15.83 10.97
C ILE A 498 28.34 -15.42 10.91
N ILE A 499 28.93 -15.52 9.73
CA ILE A 499 30.30 -15.10 9.44
C ILE A 499 30.24 -13.99 8.39
N ARG A 500 30.84 -12.84 8.70
CA ARG A 500 31.08 -11.75 7.76
C ARG A 500 32.44 -11.94 7.08
N THR A 501 32.45 -11.85 5.76
CA THR A 501 33.67 -11.85 4.94
C THR A 501 33.74 -10.52 4.20
N ASP A 502 34.74 -9.70 4.51
CA ASP A 502 34.94 -8.42 3.83
C ASP A 502 35.52 -8.66 2.43
N LEU A 503 34.91 -8.04 1.42
CA LEU A 503 35.20 -8.30 0.00
C LEU A 503 36.01 -7.19 -0.65
N TYR A 504 35.58 -5.94 -0.46
CA TYR A 504 36.20 -4.78 -1.07
C TYR A 504 35.89 -3.51 -0.28
N SER A 505 36.88 -2.64 -0.10
CA SER A 505 36.69 -1.34 0.58
C SER A 505 36.98 -0.19 -0.37
N VAL A 506 36.15 0.84 -0.30
CA VAL A 506 36.26 2.06 -1.13
C VAL A 506 36.11 3.30 -0.26
N ASP A 507 36.86 4.34 -0.61
CA ASP A 507 36.71 5.67 -0.01
C ASP A 507 35.84 6.55 -0.94
N LEU A 508 34.77 7.13 -0.42
CA LEU A 508 33.88 8.00 -1.18
C LEU A 508 34.24 9.49 -1.08
N SER A 509 35.41 9.82 -0.52
CA SER A 509 35.86 11.21 -0.33
C SER A 509 36.03 11.98 -1.64
N SER A 510 36.52 11.33 -2.70
CA SER A 510 36.82 11.97 -4.00
C SER A 510 36.06 11.33 -5.17
N PRO A 511 35.74 12.08 -6.24
CA PRO A 511 35.04 11.53 -7.41
C PRO A 511 35.74 10.34 -8.08
N ALA A 512 37.08 10.34 -8.10
CA ALA A 512 37.87 9.25 -8.67
C ALA A 512 37.73 7.96 -7.84
N GLU A 513 37.79 8.07 -6.51
CA GLU A 513 37.59 6.92 -5.63
C GLU A 513 36.15 6.41 -5.64
N ARG A 514 35.14 7.31 -5.76
CA ARG A 514 33.74 6.90 -5.91
C ARG A 514 33.48 6.09 -7.18
N LEU A 515 34.16 6.38 -8.29
CA LEU A 515 34.04 5.59 -9.52
C LEU A 515 34.48 4.13 -9.32
N LYS A 516 35.41 3.86 -8.39
CA LYS A 516 35.85 2.49 -8.09
C LYS A 516 34.73 1.63 -7.48
N ALA A 517 33.70 2.24 -6.88
CA ALA A 517 32.54 1.52 -6.35
C ALA A 517 31.68 0.89 -7.45
N LEU A 518 31.76 1.37 -8.70
CA LEU A 518 30.90 0.90 -9.78
C LEU A 518 31.08 -0.59 -10.09
N VAL A 519 32.32 -1.08 -10.12
CA VAL A 519 32.62 -2.49 -10.47
C VAL A 519 32.08 -3.46 -9.41
N PRO A 520 32.37 -3.27 -8.10
CA PRO A 520 31.73 -4.07 -7.04
C PRO A 520 30.21 -4.03 -7.07
N CYS A 521 29.60 -2.84 -7.23
CA CYS A 521 28.16 -2.70 -7.29
C CYS A 521 27.55 -3.48 -8.48
N PHE A 522 28.15 -3.37 -9.67
CA PHE A 522 27.74 -4.12 -10.86
C PHE A 522 27.84 -5.63 -10.63
N ARG A 523 28.97 -6.12 -10.10
CA ARG A 523 29.21 -7.55 -9.89
C ARG A 523 28.26 -8.14 -8.84
N ILE A 524 28.07 -7.44 -7.72
CA ILE A 524 27.10 -7.84 -6.70
C ILE A 524 25.68 -7.86 -7.29
N ALA A 525 25.30 -6.83 -8.05
CA ALA A 525 23.98 -6.75 -8.67
C ALA A 525 23.70 -7.91 -9.64
N GLY A 526 24.71 -8.39 -10.36
CA GLY A 526 24.59 -9.57 -11.23
C GLY A 526 24.37 -10.89 -10.48
N LEU A 527 24.85 -11.00 -9.23
CA LEU A 527 24.72 -12.20 -8.39
C LEU A 527 23.42 -12.26 -7.58
N LEU A 528 22.84 -11.11 -7.25
CA LEU A 528 21.62 -11.04 -6.44
C LEU A 528 20.42 -11.82 -7.05
N PRO A 529 20.13 -11.74 -8.37
CA PRO A 529 19.11 -12.57 -9.00
C PRO A 529 19.35 -14.08 -8.86
N LEU A 530 20.61 -14.53 -8.98
CA LEU A 530 20.97 -15.95 -8.85
C LEU A 530 20.74 -16.47 -7.42
N LEU A 531 21.03 -15.64 -6.42
CA LEU A 531 20.73 -15.94 -5.02
C LEU A 531 19.22 -16.07 -4.80
N ALA A 532 18.44 -15.15 -5.37
CA ALA A 532 16.98 -15.24 -5.33
C ALA A 532 16.49 -16.53 -6.01
N ASP A 533 16.94 -16.83 -7.23
CA ASP A 533 16.56 -18.04 -7.96
C ASP A 533 16.88 -19.33 -7.19
N ARG A 534 18.05 -19.41 -6.53
CA ARG A 534 18.38 -20.56 -5.67
C ARG A 534 17.44 -20.71 -4.49
N CYS A 535 17.04 -19.61 -3.84
CA CYS A 535 16.01 -19.66 -2.82
C CYS A 535 14.72 -20.27 -3.38
N PHE A 536 14.26 -19.82 -4.55
CA PHE A 536 13.03 -20.29 -5.20
C PHE A 536 13.07 -21.77 -5.64
N ILE A 537 14.17 -22.23 -6.22
CA ILE A 537 14.33 -23.63 -6.64
C ILE A 537 14.24 -24.58 -5.43
N ASN A 538 14.89 -24.19 -4.32
CA ASN A 538 14.85 -24.97 -3.10
C ASN A 538 13.45 -25.08 -2.48
N ILE A 539 12.57 -24.09 -2.68
CA ILE A 539 11.15 -24.13 -2.25
C ILE A 539 10.43 -25.32 -2.88
N ASN A 540 10.70 -25.56 -4.17
CA ASN A 540 10.01 -26.62 -4.91
C ASN A 540 10.55 -28.02 -4.56
N ALA A 541 11.79 -28.10 -4.05
CA ALA A 541 12.48 -29.37 -3.80
C ALA A 541 12.46 -29.82 -2.33
N LYS A 542 12.27 -28.92 -1.36
CA LYS A 542 12.32 -29.24 0.09
C LYS A 542 11.08 -28.69 0.79
N GLN A 543 10.58 -29.41 1.81
CA GLN A 543 9.42 -29.02 2.65
C GLN A 543 9.66 -27.79 3.56
N TYR A 544 10.63 -26.94 3.23
CA TYR A 544 10.97 -25.75 4.01
C TYR A 544 10.56 -24.51 3.22
N PHE A 545 9.82 -23.62 3.87
CA PHE A 545 9.34 -22.38 3.27
C PHE A 545 10.36 -21.26 3.56
N PRO A 546 11.03 -20.68 2.56
CA PRO A 546 11.87 -19.53 2.80
C PRO A 546 10.96 -18.34 3.08
N PHE A 547 11.19 -17.72 4.23
CA PHE A 547 10.72 -16.40 4.53
C PHE A 547 11.94 -15.50 4.67
N SER A 548 11.76 -14.21 4.43
CA SER A 548 12.84 -13.26 4.60
C SER A 548 12.90 -12.84 6.07
N ASP A 549 14.07 -12.68 6.66
CA ASP A 549 14.22 -12.21 8.04
C ASP A 549 13.55 -10.85 8.27
N PHE A 550 13.57 -10.00 7.24
CA PHE A 550 12.76 -8.78 7.17
C PHE A 550 11.77 -8.86 6.01
N GLU A 551 10.57 -8.31 6.16
CA GLU A 551 9.60 -8.15 5.08
C GLU A 551 8.85 -6.83 5.22
N ARG A 552 8.46 -6.22 4.09
CA ARG A 552 7.56 -5.06 4.07
C ARG A 552 6.55 -5.21 2.96
N ILE A 553 5.27 -5.06 3.32
CA ILE A 553 4.13 -5.19 2.43
C ILE A 553 3.35 -3.89 2.49
N ASP A 554 3.25 -3.19 1.37
CA ASP A 554 2.37 -2.03 1.23
C ASP A 554 0.99 -2.50 0.76
N LEU A 555 -0.04 -2.28 1.59
CA LEU A 555 -1.43 -2.64 1.29
C LEU A 555 -2.18 -1.50 0.59
N GLY A 556 -1.51 -0.38 0.30
CA GLY A 556 -2.08 0.83 -0.25
C GLY A 556 -2.80 1.68 0.80
N ASN A 557 -3.12 2.92 0.40
CA ASN A 557 -3.82 3.91 1.23
C ASN A 557 -3.13 4.16 2.58
N GLY A 558 -1.80 4.06 2.64
CA GLY A 558 -1.00 4.28 3.85
C GLY A 558 -1.02 3.14 4.87
N ASN A 559 -1.58 1.97 4.55
CA ASN A 559 -1.50 0.79 5.41
C ASN A 559 -0.29 -0.05 5.03
N ILE A 560 0.59 -0.31 6.00
CA ILE A 560 1.86 -1.02 5.77
C ILE A 560 1.97 -2.14 6.79
N ILE A 561 2.44 -3.30 6.37
CA ILE A 561 2.84 -4.39 7.26
C ILE A 561 4.35 -4.54 7.16
N GLU A 562 5.03 -4.49 8.29
CA GLU A 562 6.45 -4.76 8.40
C GLU A 562 6.67 -5.98 9.29
N MET A 563 7.63 -6.82 8.94
CA MET A 563 7.97 -8.00 9.73
C MET A 563 9.46 -8.00 10.02
N THR A 564 9.81 -8.27 11.28
CA THR A 564 11.16 -8.55 11.77
C THR A 564 11.21 -10.00 12.22
N PRO A 565 12.36 -10.62 12.50
CA PRO A 565 12.44 -12.03 12.89
C PRO A 565 11.37 -12.53 13.88
N ASN A 566 11.01 -11.72 14.88
CA ASN A 566 10.08 -12.12 15.94
C ASN A 566 8.74 -11.36 15.96
N PHE A 567 8.60 -10.26 15.22
CA PHE A 567 7.45 -9.36 15.33
C PHE A 567 6.80 -9.05 13.98
N VAL A 568 5.51 -8.68 14.04
CA VAL A 568 4.78 -8.10 12.92
C VAL A 568 4.27 -6.72 13.34
N MET A 569 4.67 -5.66 12.65
CA MET A 569 4.15 -4.31 12.85
C MET A 569 3.14 -3.99 11.76
N ARG A 570 1.96 -3.49 12.15
CA ARG A 570 0.96 -2.96 11.22
C ARG A 570 0.81 -1.47 11.45
N SER A 571 1.01 -0.68 10.41
CA SER A 571 0.76 0.76 10.37
C SER A 571 -0.59 1.01 9.70
N PHE A 572 -1.37 1.89 10.30
CA PHE A 572 -2.73 2.20 9.86
C PHE A 572 -2.82 3.64 9.39
N SER A 573 -3.55 3.89 8.31
CA SER A 573 -3.79 5.25 7.83
C SER A 573 -4.93 5.98 8.52
N SER A 574 -5.76 5.27 9.28
CA SER A 574 -6.92 5.81 9.98
C SER A 574 -6.83 5.54 11.48
N LYS A 575 -6.83 6.61 12.28
CA LYS A 575 -6.90 6.51 13.75
C LYS A 575 -8.15 5.77 14.21
N ARG A 576 -9.27 5.90 13.50
CA ARG A 576 -10.52 5.16 13.79
C ARG A 576 -10.32 3.66 13.61
N LYS A 577 -9.71 3.23 12.49
CA LYS A 577 -9.42 1.82 12.24
C LYS A 577 -8.43 1.28 13.26
N TRP A 578 -7.33 2.00 13.51
CA TRP A 578 -6.35 1.65 14.53
C TRP A 578 -7.00 1.44 15.90
N ALA A 579 -7.84 2.39 16.35
CA ALA A 579 -8.51 2.30 17.64
C ALA A 579 -9.50 1.13 17.71
N ALA A 580 -10.27 0.89 16.65
CA ALA A 580 -11.22 -0.23 16.59
C ALA A 580 -10.50 -1.58 16.65
N VAL A 581 -9.40 -1.75 15.91
CA VAL A 581 -8.58 -2.97 15.96
C VAL A 581 -7.97 -3.12 17.35
N LYS A 582 -7.36 -2.07 17.89
CA LYS A 582 -6.77 -2.09 19.23
C LYS A 582 -7.80 -2.51 20.29
N GLU A 583 -9.01 -1.95 20.28
CA GLU A 583 -10.08 -2.30 21.22
C GLU A 583 -10.44 -3.79 21.17
N ILE A 584 -10.54 -4.37 19.96
CA ILE A 584 -10.78 -5.80 19.80
C ILE A 584 -9.66 -6.61 20.46
N TYR A 585 -8.40 -6.28 20.18
CA TYR A 585 -7.27 -7.04 20.74
C TYR A 585 -7.09 -6.83 22.24
N ASP A 586 -7.36 -5.62 22.77
CA ASP A 586 -7.38 -5.35 24.21
C ASP A 586 -8.44 -6.21 24.93
N ILE A 587 -9.60 -6.40 24.27
CA ILE A 587 -10.61 -7.34 24.75
C ILE A 587 -10.03 -8.76 24.68
N LEU A 588 -9.50 -9.20 23.54
CA LEU A 588 -9.04 -10.60 23.37
C LEU A 588 -7.78 -10.95 24.18
N ASP A 589 -7.04 -9.95 24.68
CA ASP A 589 -5.75 -10.00 25.39
C ASP A 589 -5.42 -11.35 26.04
N HIS A 590 -4.61 -12.16 25.35
CA HIS A 590 -4.16 -13.50 25.75
C HIS A 590 -5.24 -14.54 26.08
N ARG A 591 -6.53 -14.23 25.93
CA ARG A 591 -7.65 -15.14 26.20
C ARG A 591 -7.85 -16.17 25.09
N ILE A 592 -7.36 -15.88 23.89
CA ILE A 592 -7.45 -16.78 22.74
C ILE A 592 -6.15 -17.59 22.62
N PRO A 593 -6.19 -18.92 22.78
CA PRO A 593 -5.01 -19.75 22.56
C PRO A 593 -4.70 -19.82 21.07
N HIS A 594 -3.42 -20.03 20.72
CA HIS A 594 -3.00 -20.21 19.33
C HIS A 594 -3.44 -19.04 18.45
N ALA A 595 -3.27 -17.82 18.95
CA ALA A 595 -3.59 -16.58 18.25
C ALA A 595 -2.49 -15.55 18.45
N GLU A 596 -2.43 -14.57 17.55
CA GLU A 596 -1.58 -13.40 17.75
C GLU A 596 -2.17 -12.45 18.81
N PHE A 597 -1.31 -11.65 19.45
CA PHE A 597 -1.68 -10.62 20.41
C PHE A 597 -0.83 -9.36 20.21
N ILE A 598 -1.32 -8.22 20.71
CA ILE A 598 -0.58 -6.95 20.68
C ILE A 598 0.43 -6.94 21.83
N CYS A 599 1.70 -6.66 21.52
CA CYS A 599 2.77 -6.53 22.51
C CYS A 599 3.31 -5.10 22.64
N GLN A 600 3.08 -4.24 21.65
CA GLN A 600 3.46 -2.83 21.67
C GLN A 600 2.51 -2.03 20.77
N GLU A 601 2.28 -0.76 21.13
CA GLU A 601 1.40 0.15 20.41
C GLU A 601 1.99 1.57 20.36
N SER A 602 1.69 2.32 19.30
CA SER A 602 2.02 3.74 19.16
C SER A 602 0.82 4.49 18.59
N ASP A 603 0.18 5.34 19.39
CA ASP A 603 -0.87 6.25 18.92
C ASP A 603 -0.29 7.37 18.03
N LYS A 604 0.98 7.75 18.25
CA LYS A 604 1.64 8.78 17.44
C LYS A 604 1.84 8.33 16.00
N ASP A 605 2.31 7.09 15.83
CA ASP A 605 2.64 6.53 14.52
C ASP A 605 1.50 5.69 13.93
N LEU A 606 0.39 5.55 14.67
CA LEU A 606 -0.74 4.68 14.35
C LEU A 606 -0.28 3.25 14.03
N THR A 607 0.57 2.69 14.88
CA THR A 607 1.12 1.34 14.71
C THR A 607 0.72 0.41 15.85
N LEU A 608 0.55 -0.88 15.51
CA LEU A 608 0.38 -1.98 16.45
C LEU A 608 1.41 -3.07 16.12
N VAL A 609 2.05 -3.62 17.15
CA VAL A 609 3.07 -4.66 17.03
C VAL A 609 2.55 -5.95 17.63
N PHE A 610 2.57 -7.02 16.83
CA PHE A 610 1.98 -8.31 17.14
C PHE A 610 3.04 -9.39 17.35
N LYS A 611 2.70 -10.36 18.22
CA LYS A 611 3.40 -11.64 18.41
C LYS A 611 2.42 -12.82 18.43
N PRO A 612 2.87 -14.03 18.04
CA PRO A 612 4.16 -14.33 17.43
C PRO A 612 4.21 -13.92 15.95
N ARG A 613 5.41 -13.76 15.37
CA ARG A 613 5.55 -13.75 13.91
C ARG A 613 5.29 -15.15 13.36
N GLY A 614 4.49 -15.22 12.30
CA GLY A 614 4.23 -16.45 11.56
C GLY A 614 4.45 -16.28 10.07
N CYS A 615 4.71 -17.40 9.41
CA CYS A 615 4.85 -17.48 7.97
C CYS A 615 3.58 -18.03 7.35
N LYS A 616 3.22 -17.50 6.16
CA LYS A 616 2.13 -18.05 5.36
C LYS A 616 2.54 -19.43 4.88
N PHE A 617 1.84 -20.45 5.34
CA PHE A 617 2.14 -21.83 4.97
C PHE A 617 0.82 -22.56 4.73
N LYS A 618 0.69 -23.25 3.60
CA LYS A 618 -0.43 -24.17 3.37
C LYS A 618 0.02 -25.58 3.72
N PRO A 619 -0.84 -26.41 4.33
CA PRO A 619 -0.49 -27.78 4.67
C PRO A 619 -0.18 -28.58 3.40
N VAL A 620 0.93 -29.31 3.41
CA VAL A 620 1.38 -30.13 2.26
C VAL A 620 0.95 -31.59 2.34
N ASN A 621 0.41 -32.00 3.49
CA ASN A 621 -0.11 -33.34 3.71
C ASN A 621 -1.32 -33.32 4.67
N CYS A 622 -1.99 -34.47 4.80
CA CYS A 622 -3.21 -34.57 5.62
C CYS A 622 -2.94 -34.38 7.12
N GLU A 623 -1.79 -34.81 7.61
CA GLU A 623 -1.40 -34.66 9.01
C GLU A 623 -1.29 -33.18 9.39
N GLN A 624 -0.57 -32.39 8.59
CA GLN A 624 -0.44 -30.94 8.77
C GLN A 624 -1.79 -30.22 8.63
N LEU A 625 -2.66 -30.69 7.72
CA LEU A 625 -4.00 -30.12 7.58
C LEU A 625 -4.82 -30.34 8.87
N VAL A 626 -4.83 -31.57 9.38
CA VAL A 626 -5.54 -31.90 10.64
C VAL A 626 -4.96 -31.10 11.80
N GLU A 627 -3.64 -31.01 11.90
CA GLU A 627 -2.96 -30.24 12.94
C GLU A 627 -3.32 -28.75 12.88
N ALA A 628 -3.21 -28.11 11.72
CA ALA A 628 -3.58 -26.71 11.54
C ALA A 628 -5.03 -26.45 11.93
N LEU A 629 -5.96 -27.31 11.46
CA LEU A 629 -7.38 -27.18 11.79
C LEU A 629 -7.66 -27.38 13.28
N LYS A 630 -6.89 -28.20 13.99
CA LYS A 630 -7.02 -28.36 15.45
C LYS A 630 -6.65 -27.08 16.19
N TYR A 631 -5.55 -26.43 15.82
CA TYR A 631 -5.15 -25.15 16.42
C TYR A 631 -6.18 -24.06 16.13
N VAL A 632 -6.65 -23.95 14.87
CA VAL A 632 -7.70 -23.01 14.46
C VAL A 632 -8.99 -23.23 15.26
N THR A 633 -9.51 -24.47 15.29
CA THR A 633 -10.77 -24.76 15.98
C THR A 633 -10.67 -24.55 17.48
N LYS A 634 -9.51 -24.84 18.10
CA LYS A 634 -9.27 -24.56 19.52
C LYS A 634 -9.24 -23.04 19.82
N ALA A 635 -8.65 -22.24 18.95
CA ALA A 635 -8.71 -20.77 19.04
C ALA A 635 -10.16 -20.27 18.92
N LEU A 636 -10.92 -20.80 17.95
CA LEU A 636 -12.32 -20.44 17.74
C LEU A 636 -13.23 -20.82 18.92
N VAL A 637 -13.01 -21.96 19.57
CA VAL A 637 -13.77 -22.32 20.79
C VAL A 637 -13.65 -21.22 21.84
N ALA A 638 -12.42 -20.81 22.16
CA ALA A 638 -12.20 -19.74 23.13
C ALA A 638 -12.79 -18.40 22.67
N LEU A 639 -12.73 -18.08 21.37
CA LEU A 639 -13.32 -16.87 20.81
C LEU A 639 -14.85 -16.87 20.95
N HIS A 640 -15.48 -18.01 20.68
CA HIS A 640 -16.93 -18.20 20.72
C HIS A 640 -17.45 -18.17 22.15
N ASP A 641 -16.68 -18.68 23.12
CA ASP A 641 -16.99 -18.60 24.55
C ASP A 641 -17.00 -17.15 25.08
N LEU A 642 -16.25 -16.26 24.44
CA LEU A 642 -16.27 -14.82 24.70
C LEU A 642 -17.38 -14.08 23.95
N CYS A 643 -18.24 -14.81 23.22
CA CYS A 643 -19.24 -14.25 22.31
C CYS A 643 -18.62 -13.34 21.23
N PHE A 644 -17.45 -13.69 20.71
CA PHE A 644 -16.85 -13.04 19.54
C PHE A 644 -16.83 -13.98 18.33
N MET A 645 -16.70 -13.39 17.14
CA MET A 645 -16.48 -14.12 15.88
C MET A 645 -15.43 -13.42 15.03
N HIS A 646 -14.62 -14.19 14.29
CA HIS A 646 -13.50 -13.70 13.49
C HIS A 646 -13.93 -13.07 12.15
N ARG A 647 -14.96 -13.63 11.49
CA ARG A 647 -15.57 -13.18 10.22
C ARG A 647 -14.73 -13.24 8.94
N ASP A 648 -13.40 -13.10 9.00
CA ASP A 648 -12.51 -13.18 7.82
C ASP A 648 -11.52 -14.37 7.89
N LEU A 649 -11.99 -15.56 8.27
CA LEU A 649 -11.11 -16.72 8.42
C LEU A 649 -10.71 -17.31 7.05
N GLY A 650 -9.41 -17.41 6.78
CA GLY A 650 -8.85 -17.97 5.54
C GLY A 650 -7.38 -18.40 5.71
N TRP A 651 -6.80 -19.04 4.68
CA TRP A 651 -5.40 -19.49 4.72
C TRP A 651 -4.39 -18.33 4.81
N ASP A 652 -4.81 -17.10 4.49
CA ASP A 652 -4.03 -15.89 4.72
C ASP A 652 -4.00 -15.44 6.19
N LYS A 653 -4.89 -16.00 7.02
CA LYS A 653 -5.03 -15.76 8.47
C LYS A 653 -4.55 -16.91 9.35
N VAL A 654 -4.21 -18.05 8.76
CA VAL A 654 -3.68 -19.22 9.46
C VAL A 654 -2.19 -19.28 9.18
N LEU A 655 -1.40 -18.90 10.18
CA LEU A 655 0.05 -18.79 10.06
C LEU A 655 0.72 -19.91 10.84
N ARG A 656 1.96 -20.22 10.47
CA ARG A 656 2.81 -21.18 11.18
C ARG A 656 4.01 -20.47 11.77
N ARG A 657 4.28 -20.70 13.06
CA ARG A 657 5.50 -20.23 13.72
C ARG A 657 6.72 -20.95 13.13
N THR A 658 7.85 -20.27 13.12
CA THR A 658 9.13 -20.80 12.63
C THR A 658 10.13 -21.05 13.76
N ASP A 659 9.73 -20.79 15.00
CA ASP A 659 10.45 -21.21 16.19
C ASP A 659 10.28 -22.71 16.46
N ARG A 660 10.82 -23.17 17.60
CA ARG A 660 10.98 -24.60 17.91
C ARG A 660 9.68 -25.40 17.90
N ASP A 661 8.53 -24.75 18.12
CA ASP A 661 7.26 -25.44 18.31
C ASP A 661 6.51 -25.64 16.98
N ASN A 662 6.93 -24.97 15.88
CA ASN A 662 6.32 -25.08 14.53
C ASN A 662 4.78 -25.00 14.52
N GLU A 663 4.24 -24.32 15.52
CA GLU A 663 2.83 -24.31 15.88
C GLU A 663 2.02 -23.41 14.94
N TRP A 664 0.79 -23.83 14.65
CA TRP A 664 -0.15 -23.03 13.86
C TRP A 664 -0.95 -22.10 14.76
N PHE A 665 -1.24 -20.90 14.26
CA PHE A 665 -2.04 -19.92 14.99
C PHE A 665 -2.89 -19.05 14.05
N VAL A 666 -3.91 -18.42 14.62
CA VAL A 666 -4.85 -17.53 13.93
C VAL A 666 -4.42 -16.07 14.11
N CYS A 667 -4.45 -15.30 13.03
CA CYS A 667 -4.17 -13.87 13.03
C CYS A 667 -5.27 -13.09 12.29
N GLY A 668 -5.23 -11.77 12.38
CA GLY A 668 -6.09 -10.89 11.58
C GLY A 668 -7.51 -10.73 12.14
N PHE A 669 -7.61 -10.49 13.45
CA PHE A 669 -8.87 -10.18 14.14
C PHE A 669 -9.39 -8.77 13.84
N ASP A 670 -8.84 -8.08 12.83
CA ASP A 670 -9.22 -6.71 12.45
C ASP A 670 -10.72 -6.59 12.11
N GLU A 671 -11.30 -7.68 11.59
CA GLU A 671 -12.73 -7.78 11.26
C GLU A 671 -13.53 -8.50 12.34
N ALA A 672 -12.95 -8.86 13.49
CA ALA A 672 -13.68 -9.57 14.53
C ALA A 672 -14.71 -8.67 15.23
N VAL A 673 -15.85 -9.24 15.63
CA VAL A 673 -16.92 -8.49 16.32
C VAL A 673 -17.61 -9.36 17.36
N GLY A 674 -18.30 -8.73 18.31
CA GLY A 674 -19.23 -9.41 19.21
C GLY A 674 -20.39 -10.06 18.45
N ALA A 675 -20.75 -11.28 18.85
CA ALA A 675 -21.88 -12.04 18.34
C ALA A 675 -23.08 -11.94 19.32
N PRO A 676 -24.32 -11.83 18.80
CA PRO A 676 -24.68 -11.73 17.38
C PRO A 676 -24.42 -10.32 16.80
N GLN A 677 -24.18 -10.26 15.49
CA GLN A 677 -24.14 -9.02 14.74
C GLN A 677 -25.43 -8.85 13.94
N LEU A 678 -26.00 -7.65 13.95
CA LEU A 678 -27.27 -7.32 13.28
C LEU A 678 -27.04 -6.76 11.87
N TYR A 679 -25.91 -6.08 11.67
CA TYR A 679 -25.61 -5.39 10.41
C TYR A 679 -24.92 -6.31 9.40
N PRO A 680 -25.27 -6.22 8.10
CA PRO A 680 -24.61 -7.00 7.07
C PRO A 680 -23.11 -6.68 6.97
N HIS A 681 -22.31 -7.70 6.70
CA HIS A 681 -20.91 -7.53 6.32
C HIS A 681 -20.81 -7.19 4.84
N VAL A 682 -20.55 -5.93 4.52
CA VAL A 682 -20.43 -5.44 3.14
C VAL A 682 -18.98 -5.59 2.68
N VAL A 683 -18.72 -6.55 1.79
CA VAL A 683 -17.40 -6.69 1.15
C VAL A 683 -17.39 -5.87 -0.15
N PRO A 684 -16.48 -4.89 -0.32
CA PRO A 684 -16.33 -4.18 -1.58
C PRO A 684 -15.77 -5.12 -2.65
N GLY A 685 -16.47 -5.27 -3.78
CA GLY A 685 -16.00 -6.07 -4.93
C GLY A 685 -16.62 -7.48 -5.01
N GLY A 686 -17.13 -7.84 -6.18
CA GLY A 686 -17.87 -9.09 -6.45
C GLY A 686 -17.07 -10.40 -6.39
N GLU A 687 -15.80 -10.36 -5.96
CA GLU A 687 -14.89 -11.52 -5.93
C GLU A 687 -15.08 -12.43 -4.68
N ALA A 688 -15.93 -12.03 -3.74
CA ALA A 688 -16.11 -12.73 -2.47
C ALA A 688 -17.12 -13.91 -2.50
N ARG A 689 -17.57 -14.38 -3.67
CA ARG A 689 -18.55 -15.48 -3.75
C ARG A 689 -17.96 -16.77 -3.18
N GLY A 690 -18.47 -17.18 -2.00
CA GLY A 690 -18.11 -18.43 -1.34
C GLY A 690 -16.98 -18.34 -0.31
N ARG A 691 -16.32 -17.17 -0.15
CA ARG A 691 -15.33 -16.94 0.92
C ARG A 691 -16.02 -16.74 2.27
N HIS A 692 -17.13 -16.01 2.27
CA HIS A 692 -17.91 -15.71 3.48
C HIS A 692 -19.18 -16.55 3.57
N ALA A 693 -19.68 -16.72 4.79
CA ALA A 693 -20.95 -17.39 5.04
C ALA A 693 -22.12 -16.59 4.44
N PRO A 694 -23.13 -17.25 3.85
CA PRO A 694 -24.22 -16.60 3.12
C PRO A 694 -25.07 -15.65 3.97
N GLU A 695 -25.21 -15.91 5.26
CA GLU A 695 -25.98 -15.08 6.20
C GLU A 695 -25.30 -13.73 6.52
N MET A 696 -23.97 -13.63 6.35
CA MET A 696 -23.24 -12.40 6.62
C MET A 696 -23.70 -11.24 5.73
N GLY A 697 -24.11 -11.53 4.49
CA GLY A 697 -24.66 -10.53 3.57
C GLY A 697 -26.12 -10.14 3.88
N ARG A 698 -26.80 -10.87 4.78
CA ARG A 698 -28.23 -10.65 5.10
C ARG A 698 -28.44 -9.83 6.38
N GLY A 699 -27.43 -9.71 7.25
CA GLY A 699 -27.52 -8.92 8.47
C GLY A 699 -27.30 -9.73 9.73
N LEU A 700 -28.30 -10.50 10.16
CA LEU A 700 -28.21 -11.30 11.38
C LEU A 700 -27.26 -12.49 11.20
N HIS A 701 -26.14 -12.48 11.92
CA HIS A 701 -25.17 -13.57 11.94
C HIS A 701 -24.47 -13.68 13.30
N GLY A 702 -23.95 -14.87 13.59
CA GLY A 702 -23.23 -15.16 14.84
C GLY A 702 -22.04 -16.09 14.59
N VAL A 703 -21.54 -16.70 15.65
CA VAL A 703 -20.27 -17.47 15.67
C VAL A 703 -20.15 -18.60 14.62
N LYS A 704 -21.28 -19.09 14.08
CA LYS A 704 -21.33 -20.09 13.01
C LYS A 704 -20.73 -19.62 11.67
N VAL A 705 -20.46 -18.34 11.50
CA VAL A 705 -19.74 -17.81 10.33
C VAL A 705 -18.27 -18.25 10.32
N ASP A 706 -17.65 -18.43 11.49
CA ASP A 706 -16.26 -18.90 11.55
C ASP A 706 -16.18 -20.40 11.25
N VAL A 707 -17.23 -21.16 11.61
CA VAL A 707 -17.35 -22.59 11.26
C VAL A 707 -17.43 -22.77 9.74
N TRP A 708 -18.12 -21.87 9.04
CA TRP A 708 -18.05 -21.82 7.57
C TRP A 708 -16.61 -21.62 7.09
N GLY A 709 -15.87 -20.70 7.70
CA GLY A 709 -14.44 -20.49 7.45
C GLY A 709 -13.60 -21.77 7.61
N VAL A 710 -13.84 -22.58 8.64
CA VAL A 710 -13.19 -23.90 8.81
C VAL A 710 -13.47 -24.82 7.62
N GLY A 711 -14.71 -24.84 7.13
CA GLY A 711 -15.07 -25.57 5.92
C GLY A 711 -14.36 -25.05 4.67
N VAL A 712 -14.22 -23.72 4.54
CA VAL A 712 -13.48 -23.08 3.44
C VAL A 712 -11.99 -23.46 3.51
N LEU A 713 -11.38 -23.50 4.68
CA LEU A 713 -9.99 -23.95 4.86
C LEU A 713 -9.78 -25.38 4.33
N VAL A 714 -10.68 -26.32 4.69
CA VAL A 714 -10.62 -27.70 4.18
C VAL A 714 -10.81 -27.74 2.67
N ARG A 715 -11.80 -27.01 2.15
CA ARG A 715 -12.08 -26.94 0.70
C ARG A 715 -10.90 -26.39 -0.10
N THR A 716 -10.16 -25.44 0.46
CA THR A 716 -9.10 -24.67 -0.23
C THR A 716 -7.68 -25.07 0.18
N CYS A 717 -7.52 -26.20 0.89
CA CYS A 717 -6.23 -26.70 1.37
C CYS A 717 -5.24 -27.08 0.26
N GLY A 718 -5.73 -27.40 -0.94
CA GLY A 718 -4.90 -27.75 -2.10
C GLY A 718 -4.41 -29.20 -2.14
N LEU A 719 -4.80 -30.05 -1.18
CA LEU A 719 -4.47 -31.47 -1.17
C LEU A 719 -5.36 -32.26 -2.13
N ALA A 720 -4.77 -33.13 -2.96
CA ALA A 720 -5.53 -33.95 -3.91
C ALA A 720 -6.39 -35.04 -3.21
N ASN A 721 -5.85 -35.66 -2.15
CA ASN A 721 -6.44 -36.83 -1.50
C ASN A 721 -6.89 -36.53 -0.06
N VAL A 722 -7.88 -35.64 0.09
CA VAL A 722 -8.46 -35.33 1.42
C VAL A 722 -9.30 -36.52 1.95
N PRO A 723 -9.02 -37.04 3.16
CA PRO A 723 -9.77 -38.15 3.78
C PRO A 723 -11.28 -37.93 3.83
N LYS A 724 -12.04 -39.02 3.72
CA LYS A 724 -13.52 -38.98 3.73
C LYS A 724 -14.09 -38.26 4.95
N MET A 725 -13.55 -38.54 6.14
CA MET A 725 -13.97 -37.87 7.39
C MET A 725 -13.78 -36.35 7.34
N LEU A 726 -12.66 -35.86 6.77
CA LEU A 726 -12.46 -34.42 6.59
C LEU A 726 -13.40 -33.82 5.56
N ARG A 727 -13.76 -34.58 4.51
CA ARG A 727 -14.77 -34.15 3.53
C ARG A 727 -16.18 -34.08 4.14
N GLU A 728 -16.51 -35.01 5.05
CA GLU A 728 -17.75 -34.96 5.82
C GLU A 728 -17.78 -33.73 6.74
N LEU A 729 -16.68 -33.46 7.46
CA LEU A 729 -16.54 -32.24 8.26
C LEU A 729 -16.72 -30.99 7.40
N GLN A 730 -16.04 -30.91 6.25
CA GLN A 730 -16.17 -29.81 5.29
C GLN A 730 -17.64 -29.57 4.90
N ASN A 731 -18.36 -30.63 4.52
CA ASN A 731 -19.74 -30.51 4.05
C ASN A 731 -20.67 -30.00 5.16
N ARG A 732 -20.50 -30.48 6.40
CA ARG A 732 -21.27 -30.00 7.56
C ARG A 732 -20.96 -28.54 7.90
N CYS A 733 -19.69 -28.14 7.81
CA CYS A 733 -19.28 -26.75 8.06
C CYS A 733 -19.83 -25.77 7.01
N LEU A 734 -20.05 -26.24 5.77
CA LEU A 734 -20.50 -25.43 4.63
C LEU A 734 -22.00 -25.57 4.37
N ASP A 735 -22.76 -26.02 5.36
CA ASP A 735 -24.21 -26.06 5.29
C ASP A 735 -24.77 -24.62 5.13
N GLN A 736 -25.78 -24.48 4.28
CA GLN A 736 -26.41 -23.18 4.03
C GLN A 736 -27.19 -22.70 5.25
N ASN A 737 -27.73 -23.61 6.06
CA ASN A 737 -28.40 -23.29 7.30
C ASN A 737 -27.39 -23.21 8.45
N PRO A 738 -27.18 -22.04 9.08
CA PRO A 738 -26.21 -21.91 10.17
C PRO A 738 -26.53 -22.78 11.39
N GLU A 739 -27.80 -23.11 11.63
CA GLU A 739 -28.24 -23.96 12.74
C GLU A 739 -27.83 -25.42 12.57
N LEU A 740 -27.64 -25.89 11.33
CA LEU A 740 -27.20 -27.25 11.03
C LEU A 740 -25.69 -27.40 11.06
N ARG A 741 -24.93 -26.29 11.06
CA ARG A 741 -23.47 -26.35 11.16
C ARG A 741 -23.05 -26.82 12.55
N PRO A 742 -21.96 -27.58 12.68
CA PRO A 742 -21.39 -27.96 13.98
C PRO A 742 -20.93 -26.73 14.78
N THR A 743 -20.67 -26.88 16.07
CA THR A 743 -19.93 -25.86 16.85
C THR A 743 -18.42 -25.96 16.57
N ALA A 744 -17.63 -24.93 16.93
CA ALA A 744 -16.17 -25.02 16.85
C ALA A 744 -15.63 -26.19 17.72
N ALA A 745 -16.27 -26.46 18.85
CA ALA A 745 -15.91 -27.59 19.73
C ALA A 745 -16.20 -28.94 19.05
N ASP A 746 -17.36 -29.09 18.40
CA ASP A 746 -17.67 -30.31 17.63
C ASP A 746 -16.66 -30.54 16.50
N CYS A 747 -16.22 -29.47 15.83
CA CYS A 747 -15.16 -29.54 14.82
C CYS A 747 -13.84 -30.02 15.43
N TYR A 748 -13.42 -29.44 16.56
CA TYR A 748 -12.21 -29.84 17.27
C TYR A 748 -12.24 -31.32 17.67
N HIS A 749 -13.35 -31.79 18.26
CA HIS A 749 -13.52 -33.19 18.63
C HIS A 749 -13.50 -34.13 17.42
N HIS A 750 -14.13 -33.75 16.31
CA HIS A 750 -14.08 -34.52 15.07
C HIS A 750 -12.63 -34.66 14.57
N LEU A 751 -11.83 -33.59 14.63
CA LEU A 751 -10.42 -33.61 14.21
C LEU A 751 -9.55 -34.52 15.10
N LEU A 752 -9.82 -34.58 16.41
CA LEU A 752 -9.16 -35.52 17.32
C LEU A 752 -9.46 -36.99 16.95
N GLN A 753 -10.70 -37.28 16.53
CA GLN A 753 -11.08 -38.60 16.05
C GLN A 753 -10.35 -38.96 14.75
N VAL A 754 -10.25 -38.03 13.80
CA VAL A 754 -9.50 -38.22 12.55
C VAL A 754 -8.02 -38.51 12.80
N GLN A 755 -7.40 -37.81 13.76
CA GLN A 755 -5.99 -38.05 14.12
C GLN A 755 -5.81 -39.44 14.75
N SER A 756 -6.72 -39.84 15.63
CA SER A 756 -6.69 -41.15 16.30
C SER A 756 -6.82 -42.28 15.29
N ALA A 757 -7.75 -42.17 14.33
CA ALA A 757 -7.96 -43.14 13.26
C ALA A 757 -6.76 -43.24 12.30
N SER A 758 -6.03 -42.14 12.07
CA SER A 758 -4.82 -42.12 11.24
C SER A 758 -3.62 -42.77 11.94
N SER A 759 -3.55 -42.68 13.28
CA SER A 759 -2.47 -43.26 14.09
C SER A 759 -2.58 -44.78 14.24
N SER A 760 -3.80 -45.33 14.19
CA SER A 760 -4.06 -46.77 14.25
C SER A 760 -3.80 -47.53 12.94
N GLY A 761 -3.44 -46.83 11.85
CA GLY A 761 -3.24 -47.40 10.51
C GLY A 761 -1.79 -47.55 10.07
N ALA A 762 -0.80 -47.22 10.90
CA ALA A 762 0.61 -47.43 10.60
C ALA A 762 0.99 -48.90 10.90
N PRO A 763 1.46 -49.70 9.91
CA PRO A 763 1.99 -51.02 10.19
C PRO A 763 3.30 -50.87 10.97
N TYR A 764 3.42 -51.62 12.08
CA TYR A 764 4.67 -51.87 12.79
C TYR A 764 5.69 -52.59 11.91
#